data_AF-A0AAJ3JS41-F1
#
_entry.id   AF-A0AAJ3JS41-F1
#
_cell.length_a   1.000
_cell.length_b   1.000
_cell.length_c   1.000
_cell.angle_alpha   90.00
_cell.angle_beta   90.00
_cell.angle_gamma   90.00
#
_symmetry.space_group_name_H-M   'P 1'
#
loop_
_entity.id
_entity.type
_entity.pdbx_description
1 polymer ?
#
loop_
_entity_poly.entity_id
_entity_poly.type
_entity_poly.pdbx_seq_one_letter_code
_entity_poly.pdbx_strand_id
1 'polypeptide(L)'
;MNVNWGTLGLETQEQDALGRPIFPQQWGAHLHDLASATVHSQHTPLGASPFSFSDMSGEQFEQFCWWLLRKDHDLVGCQVLGKQGAKPQGGIDLFAFHRSQPDVLRVYECKCWKRFTPGALRDTVDRFLSGRWADTARVFTLVLSSSGVQGLGGEWIEARRKLADRGIEGVIWTAEHLSEKLQAAPDVISRFFGEMAAAGWGAGWMRRVAFHDALLQALEDPRPHVSRLAHDFIGQERGANEELITCHGTDRGWFMRRPWIEISALLPRGKEFQYPGSAIVSLKLPDTAGVDVVLDQKWMLRNFLGHSESPVSSEARPFFKGPLASDKIGEIVDLNHCRFIIPPEALKEIIKASDALSDVYLGALRQQESDWESVGFPVVTWNGPQVALCKVDRRVWEWILAFANHHDVRKGTTEWHIFHEAQDRLMPFCELGYRGIFWGVNIPDLCDESEIAILWDPSFLDGRADRRAVWSCIDTYTWIYEELLPAIGRWISASRFTRLQRWLHPKATQNEMARIVETWTSAWIVSEVRSVHLLPGDAFRSLGLFLTLSRLQSFYNIAGRCSRAHFSLEACMGLYRTLLCLLEGGRGNAPYMGANLGLRASCQDHAELRTHLAEQMRCGTIITEPASVEYVMRAILEAIGEDDGWVDPRIRDAAFESLMPWMVFHDRQLLIERHSRYI
;
A
#
# COMPACT_ATOMS: atom_id res chain seq x y z
N MET A 1 24.32 39.55 -53.60
CA MET A 1 25.33 38.48 -53.49
C MET A 1 24.74 37.38 -52.63
N ASN A 2 24.37 36.26 -53.25
CA ASN A 2 23.89 35.05 -52.61
C ASN A 2 25.08 34.26 -52.05
N VAL A 3 25.02 33.80 -50.80
CA VAL A 3 25.55 32.50 -50.38
C VAL A 3 24.62 31.89 -49.34
N ASN A 4 24.36 30.61 -49.57
CA ASN A 4 23.30 29.75 -49.08
C ASN A 4 23.84 28.89 -47.91
N TRP A 5 23.09 28.77 -46.80
CA TRP A 5 23.39 27.83 -45.72
C TRP A 5 22.63 26.53 -45.97
N GLY A 6 23.29 25.55 -46.57
CA GLY A 6 22.76 24.22 -46.84
C GLY A 6 23.46 23.14 -46.01
N THR A 7 22.69 22.52 -45.12
CA THR A 7 22.70 21.07 -44.79
C THR A 7 24.03 20.39 -44.42
N LEU A 8 24.28 20.28 -43.11
CA LEU A 8 25.04 19.17 -42.52
C LEU A 8 24.08 17.96 -42.39
N GLY A 9 24.38 16.90 -43.13
CA GLY A 9 23.58 15.68 -43.18
C GLY A 9 23.62 14.89 -41.87
N LEU A 10 22.44 14.73 -41.26
CA LEU A 10 22.10 13.63 -40.37
C LEU A 10 21.87 12.39 -41.26
N GLU A 11 22.70 11.37 -41.13
CA GLU A 11 22.43 10.08 -41.76
C GLU A 11 21.40 9.30 -40.93
N THR A 12 20.40 8.83 -41.67
CA THR A 12 19.11 8.24 -41.32
C THR A 12 19.19 6.96 -40.46
N GLN A 13 18.48 6.94 -39.33
CA GLN A 13 17.97 5.70 -38.73
C GLN A 13 16.96 5.08 -39.70
N GLU A 14 17.02 3.75 -39.91
CA GLU A 14 15.99 3.05 -40.69
C GLU A 14 14.62 3.27 -40.05
N GLN A 15 13.69 3.78 -40.86
CA GLN A 15 12.32 4.03 -40.49
C GLN A 15 11.40 3.08 -41.26
N ASP A 16 10.28 2.69 -40.65
CA ASP A 16 9.25 1.96 -41.36
C ASP A 16 8.57 2.85 -42.44
N ALA A 17 7.65 2.28 -43.23
CA ALA A 17 6.93 3.01 -44.29
C ALA A 17 6.10 4.22 -43.77
N LEU A 18 6.03 4.43 -42.46
CA LEU A 18 5.34 5.52 -41.77
C LEU A 18 6.30 6.46 -41.01
N GLY A 19 7.61 6.31 -41.17
CA GLY A 19 8.61 7.25 -40.61
C GLY A 19 8.96 7.02 -39.13
N ARG A 20 8.68 5.84 -38.56
CA ARG A 20 9.01 5.51 -37.16
C ARG A 20 10.37 4.83 -37.01
N PRO A 21 11.18 5.14 -35.98
CA PRO A 21 12.42 4.40 -35.72
C PRO A 21 12.11 2.93 -35.38
N ILE A 22 12.80 2.00 -36.05
CA ILE A 22 12.59 0.56 -35.89
C ILE A 22 13.36 0.05 -34.66
N PHE A 23 12.64 -0.49 -33.66
CA PHE A 23 13.23 -1.10 -32.46
C PHE A 23 13.59 -2.60 -32.70
N PRO A 24 14.49 -3.20 -31.89
CA PRO A 24 14.99 -4.58 -32.06
C PRO A 24 13.93 -5.68 -32.11
N GLN A 25 12.70 -5.39 -31.68
CA GLN A 25 11.57 -6.32 -31.63
C GLN A 25 10.74 -6.33 -32.93
N GLN A 26 11.06 -5.48 -33.90
CA GLN A 26 10.32 -5.32 -35.17
C GLN A 26 11.10 -5.84 -36.38
N TRP A 27 11.99 -6.81 -36.20
CA TRP A 27 12.73 -7.38 -37.33
C TRP A 27 11.80 -8.21 -38.23
N GLY A 28 11.83 -7.91 -39.53
CA GLY A 28 10.87 -8.41 -40.52
C GLY A 28 10.85 -9.93 -40.70
N ALA A 29 9.78 -10.41 -41.33
CA ALA A 29 9.49 -11.83 -41.59
C ALA A 29 10.64 -12.60 -42.29
N HIS A 30 11.59 -11.91 -42.92
CA HIS A 30 12.78 -12.51 -43.53
C HIS A 30 13.77 -13.12 -42.52
N LEU A 31 13.60 -12.90 -41.20
CA LEU A 31 14.39 -13.58 -40.15
C LEU A 31 13.88 -14.98 -39.78
N HIS A 32 12.70 -15.40 -40.27
CA HIS A 32 12.17 -16.75 -40.02
C HIS A 32 12.78 -17.82 -40.92
N ASP A 33 13.37 -17.43 -42.06
CA ASP A 33 13.98 -18.35 -43.00
C ASP A 33 15.51 -18.31 -42.85
N LEU A 34 16.04 -19.20 -42.01
CA LEU A 34 17.21 -20.08 -42.26
C LEU A 34 17.98 -20.46 -40.98
N ALA A 35 18.24 -21.77 -40.88
CA ALA A 35 19.04 -22.54 -39.93
C ALA A 35 18.49 -22.74 -38.51
N SER A 36 17.96 -23.95 -38.28
CA SER A 36 17.65 -24.52 -36.97
C SER A 36 18.92 -24.60 -36.12
N ALA A 37 19.02 -23.84 -35.03
CA ALA A 37 20.11 -23.96 -34.06
C ALA A 37 19.65 -24.83 -32.88
N THR A 38 20.48 -25.77 -32.45
CA THR A 38 20.20 -26.65 -31.30
C THR A 38 20.61 -25.94 -30.01
N VAL A 39 19.67 -25.78 -29.07
CA VAL A 39 19.90 -25.14 -27.76
C VAL A 39 20.84 -26.00 -26.91
N HIS A 40 21.82 -25.37 -26.25
CA HIS A 40 22.68 -26.07 -25.29
C HIS A 40 21.95 -26.20 -23.94
N SER A 41 21.58 -27.42 -23.55
CA SER A 41 20.86 -27.71 -22.29
C SER A 41 21.80 -28.28 -21.21
N GLN A 42 22.45 -27.42 -20.43
CA GLN A 42 23.02 -27.83 -19.13
C GLN A 42 22.85 -26.73 -18.08
N HIS A 43 22.37 -27.11 -16.90
CA HIS A 43 22.18 -26.23 -15.75
C HIS A 43 23.52 -25.91 -15.07
N THR A 44 23.85 -24.62 -14.94
CA THR A 44 25.08 -24.15 -14.30
C THR A 44 24.90 -24.03 -12.78
N PRO A 45 25.82 -24.57 -11.95
CA PRO A 45 25.83 -24.34 -10.50
C PRO A 45 26.06 -22.87 -10.13
N LEU A 46 25.53 -22.44 -8.98
CA LEU A 46 25.75 -21.08 -8.44
C LEU A 46 27.26 -20.79 -8.26
N GLY A 47 27.76 -19.74 -8.93
CA GLY A 47 29.11 -19.20 -8.74
C GLY A 47 30.07 -19.35 -9.93
N ALA A 48 29.70 -20.04 -11.00
CA ALA A 48 30.50 -20.08 -12.24
C ALA A 48 30.13 -18.95 -13.21
N SER A 49 31.04 -18.60 -14.14
CA SER A 49 30.72 -17.70 -15.27
C SER A 49 29.45 -18.20 -15.98
N PRO A 50 28.44 -17.35 -16.23
CA PRO A 50 27.13 -17.80 -16.71
C PRO A 50 27.15 -18.40 -18.12
N PHE A 51 28.24 -18.22 -18.88
CA PHE A 51 28.36 -18.66 -20.26
C PHE A 51 29.50 -19.68 -20.45
N SER A 52 29.13 -20.94 -20.66
CA SER A 52 30.08 -21.99 -21.01
C SER A 52 30.30 -22.05 -22.52
N PHE A 53 31.03 -21.08 -23.09
CA PHE A 53 31.31 -21.05 -24.54
C PHE A 53 32.03 -22.32 -25.01
N SER A 54 32.93 -22.87 -24.20
CA SER A 54 33.75 -24.04 -24.54
C SER A 54 32.99 -25.37 -24.57
N ASP A 55 31.71 -25.37 -24.18
CA ASP A 55 30.86 -26.55 -24.25
C ASP A 55 30.02 -26.59 -25.55
N MET A 56 30.04 -25.52 -26.35
CA MET A 56 29.47 -25.50 -27.71
C MET A 56 30.26 -26.40 -28.67
N SER A 57 29.59 -26.96 -29.69
CA SER A 57 30.30 -27.51 -30.85
C SER A 57 31.00 -26.39 -31.65
N GLY A 58 32.03 -26.73 -32.45
CA GLY A 58 32.73 -25.75 -33.29
C GLY A 58 31.80 -24.98 -34.22
N GLU A 59 30.87 -25.69 -34.87
CA GLU A 59 29.86 -25.09 -35.76
C GLU A 59 28.89 -24.17 -35.00
N GLN A 60 28.42 -24.59 -33.82
CA GLN A 60 27.58 -23.73 -32.97
C GLN A 60 28.32 -22.48 -32.51
N PHE A 61 29.61 -22.59 -32.19
CA PHE A 61 30.43 -21.45 -31.76
C PHE A 61 30.70 -20.46 -32.90
N GLU A 62 30.91 -20.94 -34.13
CA GLU A 62 31.01 -20.09 -35.33
C GLU A 62 29.69 -19.35 -35.59
N GLN A 63 28.55 -20.04 -35.48
CA GLN A 63 27.23 -19.43 -35.60
C GLN A 63 26.99 -18.40 -34.50
N PHE A 64 27.39 -18.69 -33.26
CA PHE A 64 27.33 -17.74 -32.14
C PHE A 64 28.15 -16.48 -32.43
N CYS A 65 29.40 -16.64 -32.87
CA CYS A 65 30.27 -15.51 -33.21
C CYS A 65 29.69 -14.69 -34.36
N TRP A 66 29.11 -15.34 -35.37
CA TRP A 66 28.42 -14.64 -36.47
C TRP A 66 27.22 -13.82 -35.98
N TRP A 67 26.37 -14.39 -35.13
CA TRP A 67 25.24 -13.67 -34.53
C TRP A 67 25.70 -12.47 -33.70
N LEU A 68 26.78 -12.63 -32.94
CA LEU A 68 27.38 -11.56 -32.14
C LEU A 68 27.95 -10.44 -33.03
N LEU A 69 28.71 -10.77 -34.07
CA LEU A 69 29.29 -9.78 -35.00
C LEU A 69 28.24 -8.98 -35.74
N ARG A 70 27.07 -9.56 -36.04
CA ARG A 70 25.95 -8.83 -36.65
C ARG A 70 25.35 -7.74 -35.75
N LYS A 71 25.63 -7.76 -34.45
CA LYS A 71 25.24 -6.71 -33.51
C LYS A 71 26.24 -5.56 -33.46
N ASP A 72 27.43 -5.75 -34.00
CA ASP A 72 28.44 -4.71 -34.04
C ASP A 72 28.07 -3.69 -35.14
N HIS A 73 27.69 -2.48 -34.72
CA HIS A 73 27.24 -1.43 -35.63
C HIS A 73 28.35 -0.97 -36.59
N ASP A 74 29.63 -1.17 -36.25
CA ASP A 74 30.77 -0.81 -37.09
C ASP A 74 31.01 -1.82 -38.22
N LEU A 75 30.30 -2.95 -38.23
CA LEU A 75 30.44 -4.01 -39.23
C LEU A 75 29.25 -4.08 -40.19
N VAL A 76 29.53 -4.40 -41.44
CA VAL A 76 28.54 -4.72 -42.48
C VAL A 76 28.97 -5.95 -43.27
N GLY A 77 28.00 -6.67 -43.86
CA GLY A 77 28.29 -7.83 -44.71
C GLY A 77 28.88 -9.05 -43.99
N CYS A 78 28.59 -9.23 -42.68
CA CYS A 78 29.08 -10.37 -41.91
C CYS A 78 28.65 -11.72 -42.52
N GLN A 79 29.59 -12.59 -42.88
CA GLN A 79 29.30 -13.88 -43.50
C GLN A 79 30.17 -15.01 -42.93
N VAL A 80 29.56 -16.20 -42.79
CA VAL A 80 30.24 -17.46 -42.44
C VAL A 80 30.80 -18.11 -43.70
N LEU A 81 32.05 -18.57 -43.64
CA LEU A 81 32.72 -19.28 -44.73
C LEU A 81 32.63 -20.79 -44.53
N GLY A 82 31.79 -21.45 -45.33
CA GLY A 82 31.75 -22.90 -45.46
C GLY A 82 30.41 -23.53 -45.05
N LYS A 83 29.79 -24.24 -46.00
CA LYS A 83 28.99 -25.44 -45.72
C LYS A 83 29.83 -26.63 -46.19
N GLN A 84 29.68 -27.78 -45.55
CA GLN A 84 30.42 -29.02 -45.89
C GLN A 84 30.56 -29.23 -47.41
N GLY A 85 31.80 -29.33 -47.90
CA GLY A 85 32.12 -29.73 -49.28
C GLY A 85 32.76 -28.70 -50.21
N ALA A 86 33.11 -27.48 -49.77
CA ALA A 86 33.75 -26.47 -50.62
C ALA A 86 35.19 -26.10 -50.19
N LYS A 87 35.99 -25.64 -51.16
CA LYS A 87 37.43 -25.25 -51.19
C LYS A 87 38.08 -24.84 -49.84
N PRO A 88 39.40 -25.07 -49.67
CA PRO A 88 40.12 -24.76 -48.43
C PRO A 88 39.84 -23.34 -47.94
N GLN A 89 39.35 -23.22 -46.70
CA GLN A 89 38.90 -21.97 -46.07
C GLN A 89 40.02 -20.95 -45.81
N GLY A 90 41.29 -21.34 -46.02
CA GLY A 90 42.42 -20.41 -45.94
C GLY A 90 42.70 -19.87 -44.54
N GLY A 91 42.21 -20.56 -43.49
CA GLY A 91 42.44 -20.21 -42.09
C GLY A 91 41.59 -19.05 -41.57
N ILE A 92 40.37 -18.87 -42.09
CA ILE A 92 39.35 -17.98 -41.54
C ILE A 92 37.97 -18.67 -41.56
N ASP A 93 37.13 -18.35 -40.58
CA ASP A 93 35.77 -18.88 -40.44
C ASP A 93 34.71 -17.83 -40.79
N LEU A 94 34.94 -16.55 -40.47
CA LEU A 94 34.03 -15.44 -40.75
C LEU A 94 34.76 -14.26 -41.41
N PHE A 95 34.02 -13.41 -42.11
CA PHE A 95 34.51 -12.10 -42.52
C PHE A 95 33.42 -11.02 -42.46
N ALA A 96 33.85 -9.77 -42.37
CA ALA A 96 33.00 -8.58 -42.39
C ALA A 96 33.77 -7.37 -42.94
N PHE A 97 33.05 -6.33 -43.33
CA PHE A 97 33.64 -5.05 -43.75
C PHE A 97 33.35 -3.97 -42.71
N HIS A 98 34.24 -2.99 -42.59
CA HIS A 98 33.99 -1.83 -41.76
C HIS A 98 32.94 -0.91 -42.42
N ARG A 99 31.93 -0.48 -41.67
CA ARG A 99 30.81 0.32 -42.17
C ARG A 99 31.27 1.64 -42.79
N SER A 100 32.12 2.40 -42.09
CA SER A 100 32.62 3.69 -42.58
C SER A 100 33.86 3.59 -43.48
N GLN A 101 34.43 2.39 -43.64
CA GLN A 101 35.58 2.12 -44.50
C GLN A 101 35.40 0.78 -45.23
N PRO A 102 34.56 0.74 -46.28
CA PRO A 102 34.16 -0.51 -46.93
C PRO A 102 35.32 -1.35 -47.48
N ASP A 103 36.46 -0.73 -47.77
CA ASP A 103 37.67 -1.41 -48.25
C ASP A 103 38.45 -2.14 -47.13
N VAL A 104 38.07 -1.94 -45.86
CA VAL A 104 38.70 -2.58 -44.71
C VAL A 104 38.01 -3.92 -44.42
N LEU A 105 38.59 -4.98 -44.99
CA LEU A 105 38.19 -6.35 -44.70
C LEU A 105 38.70 -6.80 -43.33
N ARG A 106 37.78 -7.25 -42.47
CA ARG A 106 38.07 -7.90 -41.19
C ARG A 106 37.73 -9.38 -41.28
N VAL A 107 38.65 -10.22 -40.86
CA VAL A 107 38.47 -11.68 -40.87
C VAL A 107 38.57 -12.24 -39.46
N TYR A 108 37.85 -13.33 -39.21
CA TYR A 108 37.74 -13.95 -37.90
C TYR A 108 37.98 -15.45 -38.02
N GLU A 109 38.85 -15.99 -37.18
CA GLU A 109 39.03 -17.42 -36.98
C GLU A 109 38.45 -17.77 -35.60
N CYS A 110 37.49 -18.69 -35.56
CA CYS A 110 36.81 -19.13 -34.35
C CYS A 110 37.41 -20.47 -33.87
N LYS A 111 37.74 -20.56 -32.59
CA LYS A 111 38.28 -21.78 -31.98
C LYS A 111 37.55 -22.10 -30.69
N CYS A 112 36.66 -23.08 -30.76
CA CYS A 112 35.90 -23.59 -29.62
C CYS A 112 36.68 -24.66 -28.84
N TRP A 113 37.80 -24.28 -28.23
CA TRP A 113 38.68 -25.22 -27.51
C TRP A 113 38.69 -24.92 -26.01
N LYS A 114 38.62 -25.96 -25.17
CA LYS A 114 38.73 -25.82 -23.70
C LYS A 114 40.11 -25.30 -23.26
N ARG A 115 41.16 -25.62 -24.02
CA ARG A 115 42.53 -25.12 -23.78
C ARG A 115 43.23 -24.87 -25.11
N PHE A 116 43.50 -23.61 -25.40
CA PHE A 116 44.27 -23.20 -26.58
C PHE A 116 45.77 -23.14 -26.25
N THR A 117 46.63 -23.66 -27.14
CA THR A 117 48.07 -23.81 -26.87
C THR A 117 48.92 -22.84 -27.70
N PRO A 118 50.16 -22.52 -27.27
CA PRO A 118 51.05 -21.64 -28.04
C PRO A 118 51.37 -22.19 -29.44
N GLY A 119 51.54 -23.52 -29.58
CA GLY A 119 51.71 -24.16 -30.89
C GLY A 119 50.49 -23.98 -31.80
N ALA A 120 49.28 -24.15 -31.26
CA ALA A 120 48.06 -23.93 -32.02
C ALA A 120 47.88 -22.48 -32.46
N LEU A 121 48.30 -21.51 -31.64
CA LEU A 121 48.31 -20.10 -32.03
C LEU A 121 49.22 -19.86 -33.24
N ARG A 122 50.44 -20.39 -33.18
CA ARG A 122 51.41 -20.29 -34.29
C ARG A 122 50.86 -20.91 -35.57
N ASP A 123 50.35 -22.13 -35.48
CA ASP A 123 49.80 -22.86 -36.64
C ASP A 123 48.58 -22.14 -37.24
N THR A 124 47.74 -21.52 -36.40
CA THR A 124 46.56 -20.78 -36.85
C THR A 124 46.95 -19.53 -37.64
N VAL A 125 47.90 -18.75 -37.13
CA VAL A 125 48.36 -17.53 -37.78
C VAL A 125 49.17 -17.83 -39.04
N ASP A 126 50.05 -18.83 -39.01
CA ASP A 126 50.81 -19.25 -40.18
C ASP A 126 49.88 -19.80 -41.29
N ARG A 127 48.82 -20.53 -40.92
CA ARG A 127 47.78 -20.96 -41.87
C ARG A 127 47.07 -19.79 -42.52
N PHE A 128 46.64 -18.80 -41.73
CA PHE A 128 46.01 -17.58 -42.26
C PHE A 128 46.95 -16.83 -43.22
N LEU A 129 48.21 -16.61 -42.81
CA LEU A 129 49.22 -15.90 -43.62
C LEU A 129 49.59 -16.62 -44.91
N SER A 130 49.46 -17.95 -44.94
CA SER A 130 49.64 -18.76 -46.17
C SER A 130 48.41 -18.72 -47.10
N GLY A 131 47.27 -18.24 -46.62
CA GLY A 131 46.02 -18.15 -47.35
C GLY A 131 45.86 -16.85 -48.13
N ARG A 132 45.02 -16.90 -49.18
CA ARG A 132 44.70 -15.73 -50.04
C ARG A 132 44.10 -14.53 -49.30
N TRP A 133 43.56 -14.75 -48.09
CA TRP A 133 42.89 -13.71 -47.31
C TRP A 133 43.89 -12.75 -46.66
N ALA A 134 45.14 -13.17 -46.46
CA ALA A 134 46.19 -12.30 -45.93
C ALA A 134 46.58 -11.17 -46.90
N ASP A 135 46.27 -11.30 -48.19
CA ASP A 135 46.57 -10.26 -49.19
C ASP A 135 45.56 -9.09 -49.12
N THR A 136 44.36 -9.34 -48.61
CA THR A 136 43.24 -8.39 -48.63
C THR A 136 42.78 -7.95 -47.24
N ALA A 137 42.92 -8.79 -46.22
CA ALA A 137 42.52 -8.44 -44.86
C ALA A 137 43.35 -7.27 -44.31
N ARG A 138 42.72 -6.49 -43.44
CA ARG A 138 43.37 -5.43 -42.65
C ARG A 138 43.34 -5.72 -41.16
N VAL A 139 42.40 -6.57 -40.72
CA VAL A 139 42.32 -7.04 -39.33
C VAL A 139 42.09 -8.55 -39.33
N PHE A 140 42.90 -9.27 -38.55
CA PHE A 140 42.73 -10.69 -38.25
C PHE A 140 42.39 -10.86 -36.76
N THR A 141 41.20 -11.38 -36.49
CA THR A 141 40.72 -11.62 -35.11
C THR A 141 40.65 -13.11 -34.82
N LEU A 142 41.42 -13.57 -33.84
CA LEU A 142 41.32 -14.92 -33.31
C LEU A 142 40.33 -14.95 -32.14
N VAL A 143 39.22 -15.65 -32.30
CA VAL A 143 38.14 -15.75 -31.31
C VAL A 143 38.22 -17.09 -30.59
N LEU A 144 38.48 -17.05 -29.28
CA LEU A 144 38.66 -18.22 -28.43
C LEU A 144 37.48 -18.39 -27.47
N SER A 145 36.97 -19.62 -27.34
CA SER A 145 35.95 -19.95 -26.34
C SER A 145 36.50 -20.09 -24.92
N SER A 146 37.82 -20.19 -24.75
CA SER A 146 38.47 -20.34 -23.44
C SER A 146 38.69 -19.00 -22.74
N SER A 147 38.72 -19.03 -21.41
CA SER A 147 39.10 -17.89 -20.57
C SER A 147 40.62 -17.65 -20.58
N GLY A 148 41.01 -16.37 -20.66
CA GLY A 148 42.39 -15.91 -20.55
C GLY A 148 43.35 -16.32 -21.68
N VAL A 149 44.52 -15.68 -21.69
CA VAL A 149 45.64 -15.94 -22.63
C VAL A 149 46.91 -16.38 -21.91
N GLN A 150 46.79 -16.91 -20.68
CA GLN A 150 47.95 -17.27 -19.86
C GLN A 150 48.83 -18.31 -20.57
N GLY A 151 50.11 -17.98 -20.73
CA GLY A 151 51.09 -18.81 -21.46
C GLY A 151 51.15 -18.58 -22.97
N LEU A 152 50.27 -17.77 -23.57
CA LEU A 152 50.29 -17.45 -25.01
C LEU A 152 51.11 -16.19 -25.37
N GLY A 153 51.51 -15.38 -24.37
CA GLY A 153 52.05 -14.04 -24.60
C GLY A 153 53.26 -13.97 -25.54
N GLY A 154 54.23 -14.85 -25.38
CA GLY A 154 55.43 -14.87 -26.24
C GLY A 154 55.11 -15.18 -27.71
N GLU A 155 54.31 -16.21 -27.96
CA GLU A 155 53.89 -16.57 -29.32
C GLU A 155 52.92 -15.53 -29.91
N TRP A 156 52.10 -14.87 -29.09
CA TRP A 156 51.20 -13.82 -29.58
C TRP A 156 51.95 -12.57 -30.02
N ILE A 157 53.02 -12.17 -29.30
CA ILE A 157 53.87 -11.06 -29.73
C ILE A 157 54.48 -11.36 -31.10
N GLU A 158 55.00 -12.57 -31.29
CA GLU A 158 55.59 -12.99 -32.56
C GLU A 158 54.55 -13.10 -33.69
N ALA A 159 53.37 -13.66 -33.40
CA ALA A 159 52.25 -13.70 -34.33
C ALA A 159 51.80 -12.30 -34.76
N ARG A 160 51.68 -11.37 -33.82
CA ARG A 160 51.31 -9.98 -34.09
C ARG A 160 52.37 -9.28 -34.94
N ARG A 161 53.67 -9.58 -34.73
CA ARG A 161 54.76 -9.10 -35.58
C ARG A 161 54.61 -9.59 -37.02
N LYS A 162 54.40 -10.91 -37.21
CA LYS A 162 54.17 -11.50 -38.55
C LYS A 162 52.96 -10.90 -39.27
N LEU A 163 51.86 -10.64 -38.54
CA LEU A 163 50.67 -9.98 -39.10
C LEU A 163 50.95 -8.52 -39.47
N ALA A 164 51.65 -7.77 -38.60
CA ALA A 164 52.01 -6.38 -38.84
C ALA A 164 52.96 -6.22 -40.03
N ASP A 165 53.89 -7.16 -40.25
CA ASP A 165 54.79 -7.18 -41.43
C ASP A 165 53.99 -7.28 -42.76
N ARG A 166 52.74 -7.74 -42.71
CA ARG A 166 51.79 -7.77 -43.85
C ARG A 166 50.77 -6.62 -43.83
N GLY A 167 50.89 -5.67 -42.90
CA GLY A 167 49.93 -4.57 -42.73
C GLY A 167 48.58 -5.01 -42.14
N ILE A 168 48.55 -6.10 -41.37
CA ILE A 168 47.36 -6.68 -40.76
C ILE A 168 47.40 -6.45 -39.25
N GLU A 169 46.33 -5.89 -38.68
CA GLU A 169 46.16 -5.78 -37.23
C GLU A 169 45.71 -7.14 -36.65
N GLY A 170 46.48 -7.66 -35.68
CA GLY A 170 46.13 -8.89 -34.97
C GLY A 170 45.39 -8.63 -33.66
N VAL A 171 44.22 -9.25 -33.49
CA VAL A 171 43.36 -9.13 -32.30
C VAL A 171 43.03 -10.54 -31.75
N ILE A 172 42.98 -10.70 -30.42
CA ILE A 172 42.44 -11.91 -29.77
C ILE A 172 41.20 -11.54 -28.98
N TRP A 173 40.13 -12.32 -29.16
CA TRP A 173 38.98 -12.34 -28.26
C TRP A 173 38.99 -13.63 -27.45
N THR A 174 38.68 -13.52 -26.17
CA THR A 174 38.53 -14.65 -25.23
C THR A 174 37.10 -14.71 -24.72
N ALA A 175 36.79 -15.72 -23.89
CA ALA A 175 35.50 -15.81 -23.22
C ALA A 175 35.10 -14.52 -22.47
N GLU A 176 36.07 -13.80 -21.89
CA GLU A 176 35.82 -12.51 -21.23
C GLU A 176 35.34 -11.44 -22.22
N HIS A 177 36.04 -11.28 -23.34
CA HIS A 177 35.67 -10.33 -24.40
C HIS A 177 34.31 -10.66 -25.03
N LEU A 178 34.01 -11.95 -25.21
CA LEU A 178 32.72 -12.40 -25.71
C LEU A 178 31.59 -12.08 -24.72
N SER A 179 31.84 -12.26 -23.42
CA SER A 179 30.89 -11.92 -22.36
C SER A 179 30.60 -10.42 -22.29
N GLU A 180 31.62 -9.57 -22.52
CA GLU A 180 31.45 -8.12 -22.62
C GLU A 180 30.62 -7.72 -23.85
N LYS A 181 30.92 -8.30 -25.01
CA LYS A 181 30.18 -8.00 -26.25
C LYS A 181 28.72 -8.46 -26.19
N LEU A 182 28.42 -9.53 -25.46
CA LEU A 182 27.05 -9.97 -25.22
C LEU A 182 26.21 -8.95 -24.44
N GLN A 183 26.83 -7.93 -23.82
CA GLN A 183 26.09 -6.93 -23.05
C GLN A 183 25.00 -6.21 -23.83
N ALA A 184 25.27 -5.95 -25.11
CA ALA A 184 24.34 -5.27 -26.02
C ALA A 184 23.49 -6.24 -26.86
N ALA A 185 23.55 -7.55 -26.59
CA ALA A 185 22.99 -8.58 -27.45
C ALA A 185 22.16 -9.65 -26.70
N PRO A 186 21.10 -9.26 -25.94
CA PRO A 186 20.31 -10.19 -25.14
C PRO A 186 19.58 -11.25 -25.99
N ASP A 187 19.24 -10.94 -27.23
CA ASP A 187 18.66 -11.89 -28.18
C ASP A 187 19.64 -13.02 -28.57
N VAL A 188 20.94 -12.69 -28.68
CA VAL A 188 22.01 -13.68 -28.90
C VAL A 188 22.15 -14.57 -27.66
N ILE A 189 22.01 -14.02 -26.46
CA ILE A 189 22.02 -14.81 -25.22
C ILE A 189 20.87 -15.81 -25.21
N SER A 190 19.63 -15.35 -25.44
CA SER A 190 18.45 -16.21 -25.46
C SER A 190 18.57 -17.34 -26.49
N ARG A 191 19.13 -17.04 -27.67
CA ARG A 191 19.23 -17.98 -28.78
C ARG A 191 20.23 -19.13 -28.53
N PHE A 192 21.35 -18.86 -27.86
CA PHE A 192 22.42 -19.85 -27.68
C PHE A 192 22.48 -20.46 -26.27
N PHE A 193 21.95 -19.76 -25.25
CA PHE A 193 22.01 -20.19 -23.85
C PHE A 193 20.62 -20.35 -23.20
N GLY A 194 19.54 -20.01 -23.90
CA GLY A 194 18.16 -20.12 -23.42
C GLY A 194 17.65 -18.89 -22.65
N GLU A 195 16.33 -18.79 -22.53
CA GLU A 195 15.64 -17.62 -21.94
C GLU A 195 15.94 -17.42 -20.45
N MET A 196 16.09 -18.51 -19.68
CA MET A 196 16.45 -18.40 -18.26
C MET A 196 17.85 -17.82 -18.04
N ALA A 197 18.81 -18.11 -18.94
CA ALA A 197 20.14 -17.54 -18.89
C ALA A 197 20.10 -16.04 -19.26
N ALA A 198 19.29 -15.65 -20.24
CA ALA A 198 19.08 -14.25 -20.60
C ALA A 198 18.41 -13.44 -19.49
N ALA A 199 17.38 -13.99 -18.83
CA ALA A 199 16.71 -13.35 -17.70
C ALA A 199 17.65 -13.22 -16.48
N GLY A 200 18.38 -14.29 -16.13
CA GLY A 200 19.35 -14.27 -15.04
C GLY A 200 20.52 -13.31 -15.28
N TRP A 201 21.01 -13.24 -16.52
CA TRP A 201 22.05 -12.30 -16.93
C TRP A 201 21.54 -10.85 -16.95
N GLY A 202 20.35 -10.60 -17.51
CA GLY A 202 19.71 -9.29 -17.52
C GLY A 202 19.50 -8.75 -16.10
N ALA A 203 18.98 -9.58 -15.18
CA ALA A 203 18.83 -9.23 -13.77
C ALA A 203 20.16 -8.97 -13.04
N GLY A 204 21.24 -9.65 -13.47
CA GLY A 204 22.60 -9.45 -12.94
C GLY A 204 23.35 -8.26 -13.55
N TRP A 205 23.03 -7.88 -14.79
CA TRP A 205 23.59 -6.73 -15.50
C TRP A 205 22.89 -5.44 -15.09
N MET A 206 21.55 -5.43 -15.03
CA MET A 206 20.75 -4.29 -14.54
C MET A 206 21.15 -3.86 -13.13
N ARG A 207 21.51 -4.82 -12.26
CA ARG A 207 22.07 -4.55 -10.93
C ARG A 207 23.50 -3.98 -10.96
N ARG A 208 24.31 -4.35 -11.94
CA ARG A 208 25.71 -3.91 -12.06
C ARG A 208 25.87 -2.53 -12.68
N VAL A 209 24.98 -2.13 -13.60
CA VAL A 209 25.05 -0.84 -14.28
C VAL A 209 24.17 0.24 -13.65
N ALA A 210 23.58 -0.04 -12.48
CA ALA A 210 22.66 0.88 -11.82
C ALA A 210 21.57 1.40 -12.79
N PHE A 211 21.00 0.51 -13.62
CA PHE A 211 20.08 0.88 -14.70
C PHE A 211 18.89 1.70 -14.18
N HIS A 212 18.42 1.39 -12.97
CA HIS A 212 17.36 2.15 -12.32
C HIS A 212 17.80 3.59 -12.03
N ASP A 213 19.03 3.78 -11.53
CA ASP A 213 19.59 5.11 -11.27
C ASP A 213 19.80 5.89 -12.57
N ALA A 214 20.25 5.23 -13.64
CA ALA A 214 20.41 5.83 -14.96
C ALA A 214 19.06 6.19 -15.61
N LEU A 215 18.04 5.35 -15.45
CA LEU A 215 16.67 5.62 -15.92
C LEU A 215 16.06 6.81 -15.17
N LEU A 216 16.31 6.92 -13.86
CA LEU A 216 15.79 8.00 -13.04
C LEU A 216 16.52 9.32 -13.25
N GLN A 217 17.84 9.28 -13.47
CA GLN A 217 18.58 10.42 -14.00
C GLN A 217 18.10 10.82 -15.40
N ALA A 218 17.74 9.87 -16.25
CA ALA A 218 17.22 10.14 -17.59
C ALA A 218 15.81 10.77 -17.58
N LEU A 219 14.95 10.38 -16.62
CA LEU A 219 13.64 11.00 -16.43
C LEU A 219 13.76 12.49 -16.07
N GLU A 220 14.74 12.83 -15.24
CA GLU A 220 15.02 14.20 -14.78
C GLU A 220 16.04 14.95 -15.64
N ASP A 221 16.45 14.38 -16.79
CA ASP A 221 17.50 14.96 -17.62
C ASP A 221 17.05 16.30 -18.23
N PRO A 222 17.83 17.40 -18.07
CA PRO A 222 17.47 18.73 -18.55
C PRO A 222 17.36 18.82 -20.08
N ARG A 223 17.80 17.79 -20.82
CA ARG A 223 17.66 17.69 -22.27
C ARG A 223 16.30 17.06 -22.61
N PRO A 224 15.35 17.80 -23.23
CA PRO A 224 13.97 17.34 -23.40
C PRO A 224 13.77 16.08 -24.24
N HIS A 225 14.77 15.65 -25.01
CA HIS A 225 14.71 14.42 -25.80
C HIS A 225 15.08 13.18 -24.97
N VAL A 226 15.95 13.32 -23.96
CA VAL A 226 16.35 12.23 -23.06
C VAL A 226 15.22 11.90 -22.10
N SER A 227 14.68 12.93 -21.44
CA SER A 227 13.51 12.80 -20.56
C SER A 227 12.28 12.26 -21.30
N ARG A 228 12.03 12.71 -22.54
CA ARG A 228 10.96 12.13 -23.39
C ARG A 228 11.16 10.65 -23.67
N LEU A 229 12.37 10.23 -24.04
CA LEU A 229 12.65 8.81 -24.30
C LEU A 229 12.50 7.96 -23.03
N ALA A 230 12.88 8.47 -21.86
CA ALA A 230 12.68 7.78 -20.59
C ALA A 230 11.19 7.67 -20.22
N HIS A 231 10.41 8.74 -20.43
CA HIS A 231 8.96 8.70 -20.24
C HIS A 231 8.25 7.80 -21.26
N ASP A 232 8.70 7.79 -22.51
CA ASP A 232 8.17 6.91 -23.57
C ASP A 232 8.52 5.44 -23.28
N PHE A 233 9.71 5.16 -22.75
CA PHE A 233 10.10 3.82 -22.28
C PHE A 233 9.15 3.31 -21.18
N ILE A 234 8.84 4.15 -20.19
CA ILE A 234 7.83 3.83 -19.16
C ILE A 234 6.43 3.70 -19.78
N GLY A 235 6.11 4.54 -20.76
CA GLY A 235 4.82 4.56 -21.45
C GLY A 235 4.57 3.36 -22.37
N GLN A 236 5.61 2.78 -22.96
CA GLN A 236 5.53 1.62 -23.85
C GLN A 236 5.30 0.30 -23.08
N GLU A 237 5.65 0.22 -21.79
CA GLU A 237 5.34 -0.92 -20.92
C GLU A 237 3.91 -0.90 -20.33
N ARG A 238 2.95 -0.21 -20.95
CA ARG A 238 1.54 -0.28 -20.52
C ARG A 238 0.92 -1.68 -20.67
N GLY A 239 1.52 -2.56 -21.47
CA GLY A 239 1.13 -3.98 -21.59
C GLY A 239 1.78 -4.92 -20.57
N ALA A 240 2.91 -4.55 -19.95
CA ALA A 240 3.67 -5.39 -19.00
C ALA A 240 3.51 -4.96 -17.53
N ASN A 241 2.95 -3.78 -17.27
CA ASN A 241 2.73 -3.28 -15.91
C ASN A 241 1.74 -4.11 -15.06
N GLU A 242 0.89 -4.95 -15.66
CA GLU A 242 0.03 -5.87 -14.91
C GLU A 242 0.83 -7.03 -14.27
N GLU A 243 1.96 -7.45 -14.83
CA GLU A 243 2.83 -8.49 -14.25
C GLU A 243 3.67 -7.98 -13.06
N LEU A 244 3.85 -6.66 -12.92
CA LEU A 244 4.61 -6.02 -11.84
C LEU A 244 3.75 -5.61 -10.63
N ILE A 245 2.42 -5.71 -10.76
CA ILE A 245 1.48 -5.46 -9.66
C ILE A 245 1.10 -6.80 -9.05
N THR A 246 1.66 -7.11 -7.88
CA THR A 246 1.24 -8.29 -7.12
C THR A 246 0.54 -7.84 -5.86
N CYS A 247 -0.70 -8.31 -5.68
CA CYS A 247 -1.44 -8.15 -4.44
C CYS A 247 -1.81 -9.54 -3.94
N HIS A 248 -1.45 -9.86 -2.71
CA HIS A 248 -1.89 -11.09 -2.07
C HIS A 248 -2.25 -10.80 -0.60
N GLY A 249 -3.43 -11.25 -0.22
CA GLY A 249 -3.90 -11.22 1.16
C GLY A 249 -3.85 -12.62 1.73
N THR A 250 -3.40 -12.71 2.97
CA THR A 250 -3.68 -13.84 3.84
C THR A 250 -4.52 -13.35 5.01
N ASP A 251 -5.00 -14.31 5.77
CA ASP A 251 -5.64 -14.15 7.05
C ASP A 251 -4.87 -13.23 8.04
N ARG A 252 -3.53 -13.26 8.02
CA ARG A 252 -2.66 -12.57 9.01
C ARG A 252 -1.94 -11.35 8.46
N GLY A 253 -1.76 -11.30 7.16
CA GLY A 253 -0.96 -10.26 6.53
C GLY A 253 -1.42 -10.00 5.13
N TRP A 254 -1.18 -8.78 4.69
CA TRP A 254 -1.54 -8.29 3.38
C TRP A 254 -0.31 -7.70 2.71
N PHE A 255 -0.11 -7.99 1.45
CA PHE A 255 1.02 -7.50 0.69
C PHE A 255 0.57 -6.93 -0.64
N MET A 256 1.12 -5.77 -0.96
CA MET A 256 1.00 -5.16 -2.27
C MET A 256 2.35 -4.67 -2.74
N ARG A 257 2.68 -5.03 -3.97
CA ARG A 257 3.82 -4.49 -4.71
C ARG A 257 3.30 -3.81 -5.96
N ARG A 258 3.78 -2.59 -6.17
CA ARG A 258 3.61 -1.77 -7.37
C ARG A 258 4.99 -1.27 -7.83
N PRO A 259 5.09 -0.67 -9.04
CA PRO A 259 6.35 -0.10 -9.54
C PRO A 259 7.09 0.82 -8.56
N TRP A 260 6.39 1.71 -7.86
CA TRP A 260 7.00 2.75 -7.00
C TRP A 260 6.90 2.47 -5.50
N ILE A 261 6.07 1.52 -5.08
CA ILE A 261 5.81 1.24 -3.68
C ILE A 261 5.60 -0.25 -3.41
N GLU A 262 6.11 -0.69 -2.27
CA GLU A 262 5.76 -1.96 -1.65
C GLU A 262 5.20 -1.73 -0.26
N ILE A 263 4.12 -2.44 0.06
CA ILE A 263 3.50 -2.42 1.39
C ILE A 263 3.35 -3.86 1.86
N SER A 264 3.89 -4.15 3.04
CA SER A 264 3.62 -5.39 3.77
C SER A 264 2.96 -5.05 5.10
N ALA A 265 1.69 -5.41 5.25
CA ALA A 265 0.91 -5.15 6.45
C ALA A 265 0.68 -6.43 7.26
N LEU A 266 0.82 -6.32 8.57
CA LEU A 266 0.33 -7.29 9.54
C LEU A 266 -1.03 -6.78 10.04
N LEU A 267 -2.07 -7.57 9.81
CA LEU A 267 -3.44 -7.16 10.12
C LEU A 267 -3.73 -7.32 11.63
N PRO A 268 -4.56 -6.44 12.21
CA PRO A 268 -4.97 -6.54 13.60
C PRO A 268 -5.78 -7.83 13.83
N ARG A 269 -5.54 -8.49 14.96
CA ARG A 269 -6.15 -9.79 15.31
C ARG A 269 -6.37 -9.95 16.81
N GLY A 270 -7.38 -10.76 17.15
CA GLY A 270 -7.81 -10.99 18.53
C GLY A 270 -8.02 -12.43 18.98
N LYS A 271 -7.60 -13.47 18.21
CA LYS A 271 -7.93 -14.90 18.48
C LYS A 271 -6.78 -15.82 18.92
N GLU A 272 -5.53 -15.50 18.59
CA GLU A 272 -4.37 -16.37 18.86
C GLU A 272 -3.15 -15.57 19.36
N PHE A 273 -3.01 -14.35 18.85
CA PHE A 273 -2.05 -13.36 19.31
C PHE A 273 -2.73 -12.00 19.17
N GLN A 274 -2.93 -11.32 20.30
CA GLN A 274 -3.35 -9.93 20.29
C GLN A 274 -2.25 -9.09 19.66
N TYR A 275 -2.52 -8.61 18.45
CA TYR A 275 -1.58 -7.75 17.73
C TYR A 275 -2.32 -6.50 17.25
N PRO A 276 -1.85 -5.30 17.59
CA PRO A 276 -2.50 -4.05 17.21
C PRO A 276 -2.33 -3.76 15.70
N GLY A 277 -1.64 -4.58 14.91
CA GLY A 277 -1.45 -4.34 13.49
C GLY A 277 -0.35 -3.32 13.18
N SER A 278 0.25 -3.45 12.00
CA SER A 278 1.34 -2.59 11.53
C SER A 278 1.50 -2.71 10.01
N ALA A 279 2.27 -1.82 9.39
CA ALA A 279 2.74 -2.00 8.03
C ALA A 279 4.19 -1.58 7.86
N ILE A 280 4.85 -2.16 6.88
CA ILE A 280 6.14 -1.71 6.35
C ILE A 280 5.88 -1.17 4.97
N VAL A 281 6.38 0.03 4.70
CA VAL A 281 6.32 0.68 3.39
C VAL A 281 7.72 0.90 2.87
N SER A 282 7.99 0.40 1.66
CA SER A 282 9.24 0.59 0.94
C SER A 282 8.96 1.39 -0.32
N LEU A 283 9.61 2.55 -0.47
CA LEU A 283 9.56 3.33 -1.70
C LEU A 283 10.64 2.81 -2.65
N LYS A 284 10.29 2.66 -3.93
CA LYS A 284 11.18 2.12 -4.97
C LYS A 284 11.82 3.23 -5.79
N LEU A 285 12.39 4.21 -5.09
CA LEU A 285 13.20 5.28 -5.68
C LEU A 285 14.69 5.02 -5.41
N PRO A 286 15.61 5.39 -6.33
CA PRO A 286 17.06 5.22 -6.23
C PRO A 286 17.66 5.70 -4.92
N ASP A 287 17.20 6.87 -4.49
CA ASP A 287 17.62 7.56 -3.28
C ASP A 287 16.98 6.97 -2.01
N THR A 288 15.96 6.13 -2.16
CA THR A 288 15.27 5.42 -1.07
C THR A 288 15.56 3.92 -1.04
N ALA A 289 16.48 3.43 -1.88
CA ALA A 289 16.80 2.01 -1.93
C ALA A 289 17.29 1.49 -0.56
N GLY A 290 16.60 0.47 -0.03
CA GLY A 290 16.88 -0.11 1.28
C GLY A 290 16.25 0.64 2.46
N VAL A 291 15.44 1.67 2.21
CA VAL A 291 14.66 2.36 3.25
C VAL A 291 13.30 1.69 3.39
N ASP A 292 13.07 1.12 4.56
CA ASP A 292 11.78 0.59 4.99
C ASP A 292 11.21 1.45 6.12
N VAL A 293 10.01 1.98 5.92
CA VAL A 293 9.30 2.78 6.92
C VAL A 293 8.27 1.91 7.62
N VAL A 294 8.42 1.76 8.93
CA VAL A 294 7.44 1.07 9.77
C VAL A 294 6.34 2.03 10.18
N LEU A 295 5.10 1.65 9.91
CA LEU A 295 3.89 2.36 10.27
C LEU A 295 3.16 1.57 11.36
N ASP A 296 2.99 2.17 12.54
CA ASP A 296 2.14 1.62 13.59
C ASP A 296 0.65 1.86 13.29
N GLN A 297 -0.23 1.09 13.95
CA GLN A 297 -1.69 1.21 13.75
C GLN A 297 -2.22 2.63 13.96
N LYS A 298 -1.78 3.30 15.03
CA LYS A 298 -2.27 4.64 15.36
C LYS A 298 -1.96 5.61 14.23
N TRP A 299 -0.74 5.60 13.74
CA TRP A 299 -0.33 6.44 12.63
C TRP A 299 -1.08 6.08 11.34
N MET A 300 -1.18 4.79 11.00
CA MET A 300 -1.90 4.32 9.81
C MET A 300 -3.36 4.78 9.81
N LEU A 301 -4.10 4.55 10.89
CA LEU A 301 -5.52 4.91 10.97
C LEU A 301 -5.74 6.42 10.93
N ARG A 302 -4.87 7.21 11.57
CA ARG A 302 -4.99 8.67 11.62
C ARG A 302 -4.56 9.37 10.34
N ASN A 303 -3.61 8.81 9.59
CA ASN A 303 -2.96 9.53 8.48
C ASN A 303 -3.14 8.85 7.13
N PHE A 304 -3.14 7.52 7.07
CA PHE A 304 -3.03 6.75 5.83
C PHE A 304 -4.38 6.16 5.41
N LEU A 305 -5.07 5.46 6.32
CA LEU A 305 -6.21 4.61 6.00
C LEU A 305 -7.55 5.32 6.08
N GLY A 306 -8.57 4.69 5.47
CA GLY A 306 -9.99 4.99 5.65
C GLY A 306 -10.55 6.09 4.77
N HIS A 307 -9.79 6.58 3.79
CA HIS A 307 -10.17 7.75 2.97
C HIS A 307 -10.10 7.42 1.48
N SER A 308 -10.54 6.21 1.13
CA SER A 308 -10.69 5.76 -0.25
C SER A 308 -11.50 6.78 -1.05
N GLU A 309 -11.08 7.01 -2.30
CA GLU A 309 -11.72 7.95 -3.24
C GLU A 309 -11.63 9.44 -2.85
N SER A 310 -11.00 9.78 -1.73
CA SER A 310 -10.81 11.18 -1.33
C SER A 310 -9.75 11.86 -2.21
N PRO A 311 -9.88 13.19 -2.45
CA PRO A 311 -8.96 13.93 -3.29
C PRO A 311 -7.53 13.96 -2.74
N VAL A 312 -6.59 14.34 -3.61
CA VAL A 312 -5.19 14.53 -3.25
C VAL A 312 -5.02 15.90 -2.61
N SER A 313 -5.32 15.98 -1.32
CA SER A 313 -5.09 17.17 -0.49
C SER A 313 -4.50 16.76 0.85
N SER A 314 -3.74 17.67 1.48
CA SER A 314 -3.14 17.45 2.80
C SER A 314 -4.18 17.31 3.91
N GLU A 315 -5.39 17.83 3.70
CA GLU A 315 -6.52 17.70 4.62
C GLU A 315 -7.12 16.29 4.57
N ALA A 316 -7.47 15.79 3.38
CA ALA A 316 -8.08 14.48 3.21
C ALA A 316 -7.07 13.34 3.40
N ARG A 317 -5.81 13.57 2.99
CA ARG A 317 -4.71 12.60 3.03
C ARG A 317 -3.52 13.21 3.79
N PRO A 318 -3.51 13.16 5.13
CA PRO A 318 -2.48 13.81 5.95
C PRO A 318 -1.03 13.40 5.67
N PHE A 319 -0.80 12.22 5.10
CA PHE A 319 0.54 11.81 4.63
C PHE A 319 1.05 12.66 3.46
N PHE A 320 0.19 13.32 2.70
CA PHE A 320 0.57 14.25 1.63
C PHE A 320 0.74 15.67 2.19
N LYS A 321 1.87 16.32 1.90
CA LYS A 321 2.21 17.66 2.41
C LYS A 321 2.17 18.75 1.34
N GLY A 322 1.81 18.41 0.10
CA GLY A 322 1.76 19.35 -1.01
C GLY A 322 2.98 19.26 -1.92
N PRO A 323 2.96 20.01 -3.04
CA PRO A 323 4.07 20.06 -3.98
C PRO A 323 5.27 20.84 -3.42
N LEU A 324 6.48 20.50 -3.86
CA LEU A 324 7.67 21.31 -3.62
C LEU A 324 7.55 22.66 -4.36
N ALA A 325 7.81 23.76 -3.66
CA ALA A 325 7.60 25.11 -4.19
C ALA A 325 8.46 25.42 -5.43
N SER A 326 7.94 26.33 -6.27
CA SER A 326 8.44 26.91 -7.54
C SER A 326 8.30 26.10 -8.83
N ASP A 327 8.65 24.81 -8.91
CA ASP A 327 8.82 24.16 -10.23
C ASP A 327 8.04 22.84 -10.46
N LYS A 328 7.14 22.42 -9.55
CA LYS A 328 6.37 21.16 -9.64
C LYS A 328 7.23 19.90 -9.91
N ILE A 329 8.49 19.89 -9.47
CA ILE A 329 9.42 18.79 -9.73
C ILE A 329 9.08 17.55 -8.90
N GLY A 330 8.43 17.70 -7.74
CA GLY A 330 8.04 16.57 -6.90
C GLY A 330 6.99 16.91 -5.85
N GLU A 331 6.37 15.86 -5.34
CA GLU A 331 5.34 15.86 -4.31
C GLU A 331 5.95 15.47 -2.96
N ILE A 332 5.57 16.16 -1.89
CA ILE A 332 6.08 15.86 -0.54
C ILE A 332 5.14 14.88 0.16
N VAL A 333 5.68 13.72 0.56
CA VAL A 333 4.98 12.71 1.36
C VAL A 333 5.70 12.51 2.68
N ASP A 334 4.92 12.40 3.77
CA ASP A 334 5.38 12.11 5.12
C ASP A 334 4.82 10.74 5.54
N LEU A 335 5.70 9.76 5.70
CA LEU A 335 5.39 8.43 6.19
C LEU A 335 6.04 8.29 7.57
N ASN A 336 5.24 8.37 8.63
CA ASN A 336 5.69 8.26 10.03
C ASN A 336 6.96 9.07 10.36
N HIS A 337 6.92 10.39 10.13
CA HIS A 337 8.04 11.31 10.34
C HIS A 337 9.21 11.18 9.35
N CYS A 338 9.14 10.26 8.38
CA CYS A 338 10.06 10.20 7.25
C CYS A 338 9.47 10.99 6.07
N ARG A 339 10.15 12.06 5.64
CA ARG A 339 9.72 12.91 4.53
C ARG A 339 10.43 12.55 3.24
N PHE A 340 9.66 12.32 2.20
CA PHE A 340 10.13 11.97 0.86
C PHE A 340 9.65 13.01 -0.14
N ILE A 341 10.49 13.26 -1.14
CA ILE A 341 10.11 14.00 -2.35
C ILE A 341 9.97 12.96 -3.45
N ILE A 342 8.76 12.81 -3.99
CA ILE A 342 8.44 11.72 -4.91
C ILE A 342 7.82 12.28 -6.21
N PRO A 343 7.95 11.57 -7.35
CA PRO A 343 7.27 11.98 -8.57
C PRO A 343 5.73 11.84 -8.43
N PRO A 344 4.93 12.62 -9.18
CA PRO A 344 3.47 12.54 -9.15
C PRO A 344 2.90 11.14 -9.45
N GLU A 345 3.60 10.36 -10.27
CA GLU A 345 3.28 8.97 -10.59
C GLU A 345 3.37 8.08 -9.35
N ALA A 346 4.44 8.23 -8.56
CA ALA A 346 4.60 7.51 -7.30
C ALA A 346 3.51 7.89 -6.30
N LEU A 347 3.16 9.18 -6.18
CA LEU A 347 2.06 9.62 -5.31
C LEU A 347 0.73 8.93 -5.67
N LYS A 348 0.40 8.82 -6.96
CA LYS A 348 -0.80 8.10 -7.41
C LYS A 348 -0.78 6.64 -7.00
N GLU A 349 0.38 5.99 -7.00
CA GLU A 349 0.52 4.59 -6.56
C GLU A 349 0.37 4.44 -5.05
N ILE A 350 0.96 5.35 -4.27
CA ILE A 350 0.80 5.39 -2.81
C ILE A 350 -0.67 5.52 -2.44
N ILE A 351 -1.40 6.42 -3.10
CA ILE A 351 -2.84 6.60 -2.89
C ILE A 351 -3.61 5.32 -3.20
N LYS A 352 -3.35 4.67 -4.33
CA LYS A 352 -4.01 3.40 -4.68
C LYS A 352 -3.70 2.29 -3.69
N ALA A 353 -2.46 2.21 -3.22
CA ALA A 353 -2.05 1.22 -2.23
C ALA A 353 -2.69 1.49 -0.85
N SER A 354 -2.78 2.76 -0.46
CA SER A 354 -3.47 3.24 0.74
C SER A 354 -4.96 2.89 0.72
N ASP A 355 -5.63 3.14 -0.40
CA ASP A 355 -7.06 2.88 -0.56
C ASP A 355 -7.33 1.37 -0.53
N ALA A 356 -6.51 0.56 -1.21
CA ALA A 356 -6.61 -0.90 -1.18
C ALA A 356 -6.35 -1.51 0.21
N LEU A 357 -5.34 -1.00 0.94
CA LEU A 357 -5.08 -1.44 2.31
C LEU A 357 -6.21 -1.02 3.26
N SER A 358 -6.85 0.13 3.03
CA SER A 358 -7.93 0.63 3.89
C SER A 358 -9.08 -0.36 4.03
N ASP A 359 -9.53 -0.94 2.92
CA ASP A 359 -10.65 -1.87 2.93
C ASP A 359 -10.32 -3.15 3.72
N VAL A 360 -9.12 -3.70 3.50
CA VAL A 360 -8.66 -4.92 4.16
C VAL A 360 -8.41 -4.69 5.65
N TYR A 361 -7.73 -3.59 6.00
CA TYR A 361 -7.36 -3.29 7.38
C TYR A 361 -8.58 -2.94 8.23
N LEU A 362 -9.49 -2.11 7.72
CA LEU A 362 -10.74 -1.79 8.42
C LEU A 362 -11.66 -3.02 8.50
N GLY A 363 -11.64 -3.91 7.50
CA GLY A 363 -12.29 -5.22 7.57
C GLY A 363 -11.75 -6.08 8.71
N ALA A 364 -10.43 -6.14 8.88
CA ALA A 364 -9.80 -6.87 9.97
C ALA A 364 -10.18 -6.31 11.36
N LEU A 365 -10.25 -4.98 11.51
CA LEU A 365 -10.72 -4.35 12.76
C LEU A 365 -12.17 -4.71 13.09
N ARG A 366 -13.07 -4.69 12.10
CA ARG A 366 -14.47 -5.12 12.29
C ARG A 366 -14.55 -6.59 12.68
N GLN A 367 -13.74 -7.45 12.07
CA GLN A 367 -13.68 -8.86 12.43
C GLN A 367 -13.18 -9.05 13.86
N GLN A 368 -12.19 -8.26 14.30
CA GLN A 368 -11.72 -8.28 15.67
C GLN A 368 -12.81 -7.83 16.67
N GLU A 369 -13.53 -6.74 16.38
CA GLU A 369 -14.66 -6.31 17.22
C GLU A 369 -15.78 -7.36 17.27
N SER A 370 -16.02 -8.07 16.17
CA SER A 370 -16.98 -9.18 16.11
C SER A 370 -16.51 -10.37 16.96
N ASP A 371 -15.24 -10.75 16.83
CA ASP A 371 -14.64 -11.87 17.58
C ASP A 371 -14.64 -11.64 19.10
N TRP A 372 -14.57 -10.38 19.54
CA TRP A 372 -14.62 -9.97 20.95
C TRP A 372 -16.02 -9.59 21.43
N GLU A 373 -16.99 -9.51 20.52
CA GLU A 373 -18.30 -8.90 20.74
C GLU A 373 -18.18 -7.48 21.36
N SER A 374 -17.20 -6.73 20.90
CA SER A 374 -16.81 -5.41 21.42
C SER A 374 -17.19 -4.26 20.49
N VAL A 375 -18.21 -4.44 19.64
CA VAL A 375 -18.65 -3.41 18.69
C VAL A 375 -19.02 -2.13 19.42
N GLY A 376 -18.41 -1.03 18.99
CA GLY A 376 -18.64 0.30 19.56
C GLY A 376 -17.85 0.61 20.83
N PHE A 377 -17.20 -0.37 21.48
CA PHE A 377 -16.37 -0.11 22.66
C PHE A 377 -14.96 0.39 22.29
N PRO A 378 -14.42 1.42 22.97
CA PRO A 378 -13.09 1.92 22.68
C PRO A 378 -12.00 0.93 23.09
N VAL A 379 -10.97 0.79 22.24
CA VAL A 379 -9.76 0.02 22.53
C VAL A 379 -8.71 0.94 23.13
N VAL A 380 -8.10 0.50 24.23
CA VAL A 380 -7.08 1.23 24.98
C VAL A 380 -5.80 0.40 25.08
N THR A 381 -4.64 1.05 25.11
CA THR A 381 -3.37 0.38 25.42
C THR A 381 -3.10 0.44 26.91
N TRP A 382 -3.25 -0.69 27.60
CA TRP A 382 -2.86 -0.86 29.00
C TRP A 382 -2.38 -2.29 29.21
N ASN A 383 -1.06 -2.49 29.36
CA ASN A 383 -0.42 -3.81 29.39
C ASN A 383 -0.78 -4.72 28.18
N GLY A 384 -1.05 -4.10 27.03
CA GLY A 384 -1.60 -4.74 25.84
C GLY A 384 -2.89 -4.05 25.38
N PRO A 385 -3.50 -4.50 24.28
CA PRO A 385 -4.80 -3.99 23.84
C PRO A 385 -5.92 -4.50 24.76
N GLN A 386 -6.66 -3.57 25.34
CA GLN A 386 -7.82 -3.84 26.19
C GLN A 386 -9.03 -3.08 25.67
N VAL A 387 -10.22 -3.47 26.11
CA VAL A 387 -11.48 -2.80 25.75
C VAL A 387 -12.03 -2.10 26.98
N ALA A 388 -12.29 -0.80 26.91
CA ALA A 388 -12.94 -0.08 28.01
C ALA A 388 -14.47 -0.31 27.94
N LEU A 389 -15.03 -0.89 29.01
CA LEU A 389 -16.45 -1.25 29.10
C LEU A 389 -17.32 -0.05 29.47
N CYS A 390 -16.91 0.70 30.50
CA CYS A 390 -17.61 1.85 31.04
C CYS A 390 -16.69 2.68 31.94
N LYS A 391 -17.16 3.86 32.36
CA LYS A 391 -16.49 4.66 33.41
C LYS A 391 -17.33 4.69 34.67
N VAL A 392 -16.66 4.71 35.81
CA VAL A 392 -17.26 4.87 37.13
C VAL A 392 -16.43 5.84 37.96
N ASP A 393 -17.00 6.44 39.01
CA ASP A 393 -16.20 7.17 39.99
C ASP A 393 -15.24 6.22 40.73
N ARG A 394 -14.06 6.71 41.11
CA ARG A 394 -13.05 5.94 41.84
C ARG A 394 -13.62 5.26 43.09
N ARG A 395 -14.54 5.92 43.81
CA ARG A 395 -15.19 5.33 44.99
C ARG A 395 -16.11 4.17 44.62
N VAL A 396 -16.79 4.24 43.48
CA VAL A 396 -17.64 3.15 42.99
C VAL A 396 -16.77 1.93 42.68
N TRP A 397 -15.60 2.14 42.04
CA TRP A 397 -14.62 1.07 41.81
C TRP A 397 -14.11 0.44 43.12
N GLU A 398 -13.79 1.25 44.14
CA GLU A 398 -13.41 0.75 45.46
C GLU A 398 -14.50 -0.12 46.11
N TRP A 399 -15.77 0.27 45.96
CA TRP A 399 -16.91 -0.53 46.43
C TRP A 399 -17.09 -1.83 45.66
N ILE A 400 -16.86 -1.83 44.34
CA ILE A 400 -16.86 -3.06 43.52
C ILE A 400 -15.82 -4.04 44.05
N LEU A 401 -14.59 -3.57 44.29
CA LEU A 401 -13.52 -4.41 44.83
C LEU A 401 -13.81 -4.89 46.26
N ALA A 402 -14.36 -4.03 47.12
CA ALA A 402 -14.75 -4.41 48.48
C ALA A 402 -15.85 -5.49 48.48
N PHE A 403 -16.84 -5.37 47.60
CA PHE A 403 -17.89 -6.37 47.42
C PHE A 403 -17.31 -7.69 46.92
N ALA A 404 -16.43 -7.66 45.93
CA ALA A 404 -15.77 -8.85 45.39
C ALA A 404 -14.94 -9.59 46.45
N ASN A 405 -14.12 -8.85 47.22
CA ASN A 405 -13.27 -9.42 48.27
C ASN A 405 -14.06 -9.97 49.47
N HIS A 406 -15.24 -9.40 49.74
CA HIS A 406 -16.19 -9.95 50.72
C HIS A 406 -16.76 -11.29 50.26
N HIS A 407 -17.06 -11.41 48.96
CA HIS A 407 -17.60 -12.61 48.34
C HIS A 407 -16.51 -13.42 47.61
N ASP A 408 -15.35 -13.60 48.26
CA ASP A 408 -14.33 -14.50 47.75
C ASP A 408 -14.84 -15.96 47.77
N VAL A 409 -14.59 -16.73 46.71
CA VAL A 409 -15.05 -18.12 46.53
C VAL A 409 -14.67 -19.05 47.70
N ARG A 410 -13.63 -18.71 48.47
CA ARG A 410 -13.16 -19.46 49.64
C ARG A 410 -13.87 -19.07 50.94
N LYS A 411 -14.62 -17.96 50.95
CA LYS A 411 -15.25 -17.37 52.16
C LYS A 411 -16.74 -17.73 52.31
N GLY A 412 -17.37 -18.33 51.31
CA GLY A 412 -18.78 -18.71 51.39
C GLY A 412 -19.31 -19.39 50.13
N THR A 413 -20.63 -19.60 50.09
CA THR A 413 -21.30 -20.41 49.06
C THR A 413 -22.56 -19.75 48.48
N THR A 414 -22.73 -18.44 48.67
CA THR A 414 -23.84 -17.72 48.02
C THR A 414 -23.55 -17.57 46.52
N GLU A 415 -24.57 -17.22 45.74
CA GLU A 415 -24.43 -16.96 44.29
C GLU A 415 -23.35 -15.92 43.94
N TRP A 416 -23.01 -15.03 44.89
CA TRP A 416 -21.99 -13.99 44.72
C TRP A 416 -20.59 -14.42 45.15
N HIS A 417 -20.42 -15.58 45.81
CA HIS A 417 -19.11 -16.11 46.19
C HIS A 417 -18.39 -16.73 44.98
N ILE A 418 -18.19 -15.89 43.97
CA ILE A 418 -17.64 -16.24 42.66
C ILE A 418 -16.34 -15.48 42.38
N PHE A 419 -15.81 -14.71 43.34
CA PHE A 419 -14.61 -13.90 43.09
C PHE A 419 -13.36 -14.52 43.70
N HIS A 420 -12.20 -14.25 43.11
CA HIS A 420 -10.93 -14.37 43.81
C HIS A 420 -10.49 -13.00 44.35
N GLU A 421 -10.09 -12.97 45.62
CA GLU A 421 -9.62 -11.76 46.29
C GLU A 421 -8.42 -11.15 45.57
N ALA A 422 -8.53 -9.86 45.23
CA ALA A 422 -7.48 -9.04 44.67
C ALA A 422 -7.65 -7.57 45.06
N GLN A 423 -6.54 -6.84 45.07
CA GLN A 423 -6.52 -5.45 45.52
C GLN A 423 -6.86 -4.45 44.41
N ASP A 424 -6.62 -4.80 43.14
CA ASP A 424 -6.60 -3.87 42.01
C ASP A 424 -7.41 -4.35 40.78
N ARG A 425 -8.01 -5.54 40.86
CA ARG A 425 -8.73 -6.17 39.74
C ARG A 425 -9.92 -6.99 40.21
N LEU A 426 -10.89 -7.13 39.32
CA LEU A 426 -12.06 -7.98 39.49
C LEU A 426 -11.82 -9.29 38.73
N MET A 427 -11.99 -10.43 39.42
CA MET A 427 -11.71 -11.76 38.87
C MET A 427 -12.85 -12.74 39.21
N PRO A 428 -13.97 -12.71 38.47
CA PRO A 428 -15.01 -13.72 38.60
C PRO A 428 -14.52 -15.09 38.12
N PHE A 429 -14.93 -16.12 38.83
CA PHE A 429 -14.50 -17.50 38.70
C PHE A 429 -15.70 -18.44 38.74
N CYS A 430 -15.63 -19.50 37.96
CA CYS A 430 -16.55 -20.63 38.00
C CYS A 430 -15.77 -21.94 37.94
N GLU A 431 -16.45 -23.08 38.05
CA GLU A 431 -15.81 -24.40 37.99
C GLU A 431 -14.98 -24.64 36.72
N LEU A 432 -15.34 -23.99 35.61
CA LEU A 432 -14.63 -24.09 34.32
C LEU A 432 -13.43 -23.13 34.21
N GLY A 433 -13.22 -22.24 35.18
CA GLY A 433 -12.13 -21.25 35.20
C GLY A 433 -12.60 -19.81 35.42
N TYR A 434 -11.69 -18.87 35.19
CA TYR A 434 -12.00 -17.43 35.23
C TYR A 434 -12.94 -17.04 34.10
N ARG A 435 -13.92 -16.20 34.41
CA ARG A 435 -14.83 -15.64 33.40
C ARG A 435 -14.27 -14.40 32.70
N GLY A 436 -13.28 -13.76 33.33
CA GLY A 436 -12.51 -12.65 32.78
C GLY A 436 -11.62 -12.02 33.85
N ILE A 437 -10.74 -11.10 33.45
CA ILE A 437 -10.03 -10.22 34.37
C ILE A 437 -10.35 -8.79 33.97
N PHE A 438 -10.75 -7.99 34.97
CA PHE A 438 -11.13 -6.60 34.75
C PHE A 438 -10.32 -5.65 35.63
N TRP A 439 -9.87 -4.56 35.04
CA TRP A 439 -8.99 -3.60 35.68
C TRP A 439 -9.66 -2.24 35.80
N GLY A 440 -9.42 -1.53 36.91
CA GLY A 440 -9.85 -0.15 37.06
C GLY A 440 -8.68 0.79 36.81
N VAL A 441 -8.70 1.50 35.69
CA VAL A 441 -7.60 2.40 35.28
C VAL A 441 -8.14 3.77 34.89
N ASN A 442 -7.46 4.84 35.31
CA ASN A 442 -7.71 6.16 34.76
C ASN A 442 -7.00 6.29 33.40
N ILE A 443 -7.77 6.37 32.31
CA ILE A 443 -7.25 6.49 30.94
C ILE A 443 -7.33 7.96 30.51
N PRO A 444 -6.19 8.60 30.14
CA PRO A 444 -6.18 9.97 29.65
C PRO A 444 -7.12 10.17 28.46
N ASP A 445 -7.74 11.36 28.38
CA ASP A 445 -8.74 11.76 27.37
C ASP A 445 -10.05 10.94 27.33
N LEU A 446 -10.15 9.87 28.12
CA LEU A 446 -11.36 9.07 28.33
C LEU A 446 -12.00 9.36 29.69
N CYS A 447 -11.18 9.43 30.74
CA CYS A 447 -11.59 9.61 32.14
C CYS A 447 -11.23 11.01 32.66
N ASP A 448 -12.12 11.59 33.47
CA ASP A 448 -11.80 12.73 34.33
C ASP A 448 -10.95 12.29 35.54
N GLU A 449 -10.42 13.24 36.34
CA GLU A 449 -9.50 12.95 37.46
C GLU A 449 -10.06 11.99 38.52
N SER A 450 -11.37 12.02 38.75
CA SER A 450 -12.06 11.14 39.70
C SER A 450 -12.63 9.87 39.06
N GLU A 451 -12.59 9.75 37.74
CA GLU A 451 -13.16 8.62 37.03
C GLU A 451 -12.13 7.50 36.82
N ILE A 452 -12.66 6.29 36.66
CA ILE A 452 -11.94 5.07 36.38
C ILE A 452 -12.67 4.35 35.26
N ALA A 453 -11.95 3.99 34.19
CA ALA A 453 -12.46 3.08 33.18
C ALA A 453 -12.29 1.64 33.66
N ILE A 454 -13.36 0.84 33.53
CA ILE A 454 -13.30 -0.61 33.72
C ILE A 454 -12.85 -1.23 32.40
N LEU A 455 -11.68 -1.87 32.41
CA LEU A 455 -11.07 -2.47 31.25
C LEU A 455 -11.29 -3.99 31.23
N TRP A 456 -11.69 -4.50 30.09
CA TRP A 456 -11.84 -5.93 29.79
C TRP A 456 -10.64 -6.41 28.97
N ASP A 457 -10.06 -7.53 29.41
CA ASP A 457 -8.90 -8.15 28.78
C ASP A 457 -9.34 -9.24 27.76
N PRO A 458 -9.14 -9.02 26.44
CA PRO A 458 -9.53 -10.00 25.44
C PRO A 458 -8.68 -11.27 25.46
N SER A 459 -7.55 -11.31 26.17
CA SER A 459 -6.56 -12.40 26.03
C SER A 459 -7.06 -13.72 26.60
N PHE A 460 -8.13 -13.66 27.39
CA PHE A 460 -8.84 -14.82 27.92
C PHE A 460 -9.70 -15.53 26.87
N LEU A 461 -9.99 -14.90 25.73
CA LEU A 461 -10.68 -15.55 24.61
C LEU A 461 -9.76 -16.44 23.76
N ASP A 462 -8.43 -16.28 23.90
CA ASP A 462 -7.45 -17.13 23.23
C ASP A 462 -7.49 -18.53 23.87
N GLY A 463 -7.35 -19.59 23.05
CA GLY A 463 -7.71 -21.00 23.32
C GLY A 463 -7.09 -21.76 24.52
N ARG A 464 -6.64 -21.06 25.57
CA ARG A 464 -6.19 -21.59 26.85
C ARG A 464 -7.32 -21.81 27.87
N ALA A 465 -8.48 -21.17 27.70
CA ALA A 465 -9.64 -21.30 28.57
C ALA A 465 -10.81 -22.02 27.87
N ASP A 466 -11.64 -22.75 28.62
CA ASP A 466 -12.90 -23.28 28.08
C ASP A 466 -13.77 -22.09 27.66
N ARG A 467 -14.12 -21.99 26.38
CA ARG A 467 -14.96 -20.91 25.84
C ARG A 467 -16.32 -20.80 26.51
N ARG A 468 -16.78 -21.86 27.20
CA ARG A 468 -18.00 -21.84 28.02
C ARG A 468 -17.82 -21.13 29.36
N ALA A 469 -16.57 -20.91 29.78
CA ALA A 469 -16.24 -20.22 31.02
C ALA A 469 -16.17 -18.69 30.82
N VAL A 470 -15.61 -18.24 29.69
CA VAL A 470 -15.21 -16.84 29.47
C VAL A 470 -16.36 -16.00 28.95
N TRP A 471 -16.56 -14.80 29.51
CA TRP A 471 -17.53 -13.83 29.03
C TRP A 471 -16.97 -13.01 27.88
N SER A 472 -17.81 -12.73 26.89
CA SER A 472 -17.50 -11.75 25.85
C SER A 472 -17.49 -10.33 26.42
N CYS A 473 -17.06 -9.36 25.61
CA CYS A 473 -17.07 -7.95 26.02
C CYS A 473 -18.49 -7.48 26.36
N ILE A 474 -19.48 -7.78 25.51
CA ILE A 474 -20.87 -7.36 25.73
C ILE A 474 -21.54 -8.11 26.88
N ASP A 475 -21.26 -9.40 27.06
CA ASP A 475 -21.78 -10.17 28.19
C ASP A 475 -21.27 -9.60 29.51
N THR A 476 -19.97 -9.27 29.56
CA THR A 476 -19.36 -8.65 30.75
C THR A 476 -20.00 -7.31 31.08
N TYR A 477 -20.16 -6.44 30.07
CA TYR A 477 -20.80 -5.13 30.25
C TYR A 477 -22.24 -5.28 30.80
N THR A 478 -23.02 -6.16 30.18
CA THR A 478 -24.40 -6.44 30.58
C THR A 478 -24.46 -6.95 32.02
N TRP A 479 -23.62 -7.91 32.38
CA TRP A 479 -23.55 -8.45 33.74
C TRP A 479 -23.16 -7.38 34.79
N ILE A 480 -22.19 -6.51 34.47
CA ILE A 480 -21.80 -5.41 35.38
C ILE A 480 -23.02 -4.50 35.65
N TYR A 481 -23.71 -4.11 34.59
CA TYR A 481 -24.79 -3.13 34.65
C TYR A 481 -26.08 -3.71 35.27
N GLU A 482 -26.51 -4.87 34.80
CA GLU A 482 -27.82 -5.46 35.15
C GLU A 482 -27.79 -6.29 36.42
N GLU A 483 -26.62 -6.84 36.81
CA GLU A 483 -26.51 -7.75 37.95
C GLU A 483 -25.61 -7.21 39.06
N LEU A 484 -24.33 -6.95 38.76
CA LEU A 484 -23.31 -6.65 39.77
C LEU A 484 -23.61 -5.36 40.53
N LEU A 485 -23.81 -4.25 39.82
CA LEU A 485 -24.06 -2.95 40.45
C LEU A 485 -25.34 -2.92 41.30
N PRO A 486 -26.50 -3.43 40.84
CA PRO A 486 -27.67 -3.56 41.71
C PRO A 486 -27.41 -4.44 42.93
N ALA A 487 -26.60 -5.50 42.82
CA ALA A 487 -26.24 -6.35 43.96
C ALA A 487 -25.36 -5.61 44.99
N ILE A 488 -24.41 -4.80 44.52
CA ILE A 488 -23.60 -3.93 45.38
C ILE A 488 -24.49 -2.91 46.09
N GLY A 489 -25.43 -2.28 45.39
CA GLY A 489 -26.41 -1.37 45.99
C GLY A 489 -27.23 -2.05 47.10
N ARG A 490 -27.66 -3.31 46.89
CA ARG A 490 -28.34 -4.11 47.92
C ARG A 490 -27.42 -4.43 49.10
N TRP A 491 -26.15 -4.76 48.86
CA TRP A 491 -25.17 -5.07 49.90
C TRP A 491 -24.83 -3.85 50.77
N ILE A 492 -24.62 -2.68 50.17
CA ILE A 492 -24.36 -1.43 50.88
C ILE A 492 -25.59 -1.01 51.68
N SER A 493 -26.79 -1.07 51.08
CA SER A 493 -28.02 -0.71 51.77
C SER A 493 -28.31 -1.63 52.95
N ALA A 494 -28.05 -2.94 52.82
CA ALA A 494 -28.16 -3.88 53.93
C ALA A 494 -27.15 -3.58 55.06
N SER A 495 -25.96 -3.12 54.73
CA SER A 495 -24.94 -2.76 55.75
C SER A 495 -25.26 -1.44 56.47
N ARG A 496 -26.09 -0.58 55.88
CA ARG A 496 -26.44 0.75 56.41
C ARG A 496 -27.50 0.74 57.52
N PHE A 497 -28.39 -0.26 57.54
CA PHE A 497 -29.51 -0.32 58.50
C PHE A 497 -29.40 -1.52 59.43
N THR A 498 -29.44 -1.25 60.74
CA THR A 498 -29.47 -2.29 61.77
C THR A 498 -30.79 -3.06 61.76
N ARG A 499 -30.78 -4.27 62.34
CA ARG A 499 -31.98 -5.11 62.49
C ARG A 499 -33.10 -4.39 63.27
N LEU A 500 -32.72 -3.57 64.25
CA LEU A 500 -33.66 -2.77 65.06
C LEU A 500 -34.33 -1.67 64.23
N GLN A 501 -33.57 -0.93 63.41
CA GLN A 501 -34.12 0.12 62.54
C GLN A 501 -35.09 -0.43 61.48
N ARG A 502 -34.76 -1.57 60.88
CA ARG A 502 -35.65 -2.26 59.91
C ARG A 502 -36.97 -2.68 60.55
N TRP A 503 -36.96 -3.03 61.84
CA TRP A 503 -38.16 -3.41 62.57
C TRP A 503 -38.98 -2.19 63.03
N LEU A 504 -38.33 -1.12 63.50
CA LEU A 504 -39.01 0.10 63.96
C LEU A 504 -39.61 0.92 62.80
N HIS A 505 -38.96 0.95 61.65
CA HIS A 505 -39.37 1.76 60.50
C HIS A 505 -39.30 0.97 59.18
N PRO A 506 -40.13 -0.07 59.00
CA PRO A 506 -40.01 -0.99 57.87
C PRO A 506 -40.23 -0.31 56.52
N LYS A 507 -41.29 0.50 56.37
CA LYS A 507 -41.59 1.20 55.10
C LYS A 507 -40.55 2.25 54.74
N ALA A 508 -40.12 3.06 55.72
CA ALA A 508 -39.11 4.09 55.48
C ALA A 508 -37.75 3.48 55.13
N THR A 509 -37.36 2.41 55.81
CA THR A 509 -36.13 1.68 55.51
C THR A 509 -36.19 1.01 54.15
N GLN A 510 -37.32 0.38 53.79
CA GLN A 510 -37.49 -0.25 52.48
C GLN A 510 -37.45 0.76 51.32
N ASN A 511 -38.10 1.91 51.48
CA ASN A 511 -38.05 2.98 50.48
C ASN A 511 -36.63 3.54 50.30
N GLU A 512 -35.89 3.72 51.40
CA GLU A 512 -34.52 4.21 51.34
C GLU A 512 -33.56 3.18 50.74
N MET A 513 -33.72 1.90 51.08
CA MET A 513 -32.99 0.81 50.42
C MET A 513 -33.26 0.77 48.91
N ALA A 514 -34.52 0.92 48.49
CA ALA A 514 -34.89 0.97 47.08
C ALA A 514 -34.24 2.16 46.36
N ARG A 515 -34.21 3.35 46.98
CA ARG A 515 -33.52 4.54 46.44
C ARG A 515 -32.02 4.35 46.28
N ILE A 516 -31.37 3.68 47.25
CA ILE A 516 -29.96 3.34 47.14
C ILE A 516 -29.74 2.37 45.96
N VAL A 517 -30.58 1.35 45.80
CA VAL A 517 -30.43 0.43 44.66
C VAL A 517 -30.65 1.15 43.32
N GLU A 518 -31.69 1.97 43.20
CA GLU A 518 -31.99 2.77 42.01
C GLU A 518 -30.84 3.72 41.64
N THR A 519 -30.23 4.32 42.66
CA THR A 519 -29.00 5.11 42.58
C THR A 519 -27.86 4.31 41.95
N TRP A 520 -27.63 3.08 42.40
CA TRP A 520 -26.56 2.20 41.89
C TRP A 520 -26.79 1.68 40.47
N THR A 521 -28.00 1.78 39.94
CA THR A 521 -28.38 1.40 38.57
C THR A 521 -28.60 2.58 37.64
N SER A 522 -28.22 3.77 38.07
CA SER A 522 -28.45 5.01 37.34
C SER A 522 -27.31 5.35 36.38
N ALA A 523 -27.61 6.17 35.37
CA ALA A 523 -26.63 6.69 34.43
C ALA A 523 -25.56 7.62 35.05
N TRP A 524 -25.70 7.99 36.34
CA TRP A 524 -24.70 8.81 37.03
C TRP A 524 -23.64 7.99 37.78
N ILE A 525 -23.90 6.70 38.05
CA ILE A 525 -22.91 5.78 38.63
C ILE A 525 -22.01 5.19 37.53
N VAL A 526 -22.61 4.89 36.38
CA VAL A 526 -21.91 4.32 35.22
C VAL A 526 -22.11 5.22 34.01
N SER A 527 -21.00 5.70 33.47
CA SER A 527 -20.97 6.41 32.19
C SER A 527 -20.69 5.42 31.07
N GLU A 528 -21.58 5.38 30.08
CA GLU A 528 -21.39 4.59 28.86
C GLU A 528 -20.29 5.19 27.97
N VAL A 529 -19.38 4.36 27.48
CA VAL A 529 -18.26 4.75 26.60
C VAL A 529 -18.41 4.29 25.16
N ARG A 530 -19.46 3.51 24.87
CA ARG A 530 -19.70 2.98 23.53
C ARG A 530 -20.05 4.07 22.54
N SER A 531 -19.40 4.07 21.39
CA SER A 531 -19.83 4.87 20.25
C SER A 531 -21.02 4.20 19.56
N VAL A 532 -22.07 4.96 19.27
CA VAL A 532 -23.27 4.41 18.64
C VAL A 532 -23.19 4.52 17.13
N HIS A 533 -23.31 3.39 16.45
CA HIS A 533 -23.33 3.29 14.99
C HIS A 533 -24.71 3.59 14.42
N LEU A 534 -24.74 4.08 13.19
CA LEU A 534 -25.99 4.39 12.50
C LEU A 534 -26.39 3.32 11.49
N LEU A 535 -25.43 2.68 10.81
CA LEU A 535 -25.70 1.79 9.67
C LEU A 535 -26.04 0.33 10.00
N PRO A 536 -25.38 -0.34 10.98
CA PRO A 536 -25.66 -1.75 11.26
C PRO A 536 -27.14 -1.98 11.58
N GLY A 537 -27.77 -2.92 10.85
CA GLY A 537 -29.18 -3.26 11.04
C GLY A 537 -30.16 -2.10 10.78
N ASP A 538 -29.77 -1.12 9.97
CA ASP A 538 -30.54 0.11 9.71
C ASP A 538 -30.92 0.88 10.98
N ALA A 539 -30.02 0.92 11.97
CA ALA A 539 -30.26 1.54 13.28
C ALA A 539 -30.77 2.99 13.16
N PHE A 540 -30.29 3.76 12.17
CA PHE A 540 -30.77 5.11 11.85
C PHE A 540 -32.29 5.19 11.65
N ARG A 541 -32.93 4.14 11.09
CA ARG A 541 -34.39 4.10 10.90
C ARG A 541 -35.12 3.94 12.23
N SER A 542 -34.58 3.09 13.12
CA SER A 542 -35.15 2.87 14.45
C SER A 542 -35.01 4.09 15.37
N LEU A 543 -33.93 4.88 15.19
CA LEU A 543 -33.69 6.12 15.90
C LEU A 543 -34.63 7.25 15.46
N GLY A 544 -35.10 7.22 14.21
CA GLY A 544 -35.82 8.34 13.60
C GLY A 544 -34.88 9.39 13.00
N LEU A 545 -35.47 10.24 12.16
CA LEU A 545 -34.74 11.24 11.38
C LEU A 545 -34.12 12.32 12.27
N PHE A 546 -34.87 12.79 13.28
CA PHE A 546 -34.39 13.81 14.22
C PHE A 546 -33.12 13.34 14.95
N LEU A 547 -33.18 12.22 15.67
CA LEU A 547 -32.02 11.73 16.44
C LEU A 547 -30.83 11.35 15.55
N THR A 548 -31.08 10.81 14.36
CA THR A 548 -30.03 10.52 13.38
C THR A 548 -29.31 11.80 12.96
N LEU A 549 -30.05 12.85 12.59
CA LEU A 549 -29.50 14.14 12.21
C LEU A 549 -28.80 14.84 13.37
N SER A 550 -29.36 14.81 14.59
CA SER A 550 -28.73 15.41 15.77
C SER A 550 -27.35 14.79 16.04
N ARG A 551 -27.22 13.47 15.86
CA ARG A 551 -25.95 12.76 16.00
C ARG A 551 -24.95 13.17 14.93
N LEU A 552 -25.36 13.18 13.67
CA LEU A 552 -24.49 13.60 12.57
C LEU A 552 -24.06 15.06 12.75
N GLN A 553 -24.99 15.97 13.03
CA GLN A 553 -24.70 17.38 13.25
C GLN A 553 -23.69 17.57 14.39
N SER A 554 -23.88 16.88 15.53
CA SER A 554 -22.94 16.92 16.64
C SER A 554 -21.54 16.43 16.24
N PHE A 555 -21.47 15.33 15.49
CA PHE A 555 -20.21 14.77 14.99
C PHE A 555 -19.48 15.73 14.04
N TYR A 556 -20.18 16.36 13.09
CA TYR A 556 -19.57 17.28 12.11
C TYR A 556 -19.27 18.67 12.68
N ASN A 557 -19.87 19.06 13.80
CA ASN A 557 -19.59 20.31 14.50
C ASN A 557 -18.23 20.28 15.25
N ILE A 558 -17.73 19.11 15.64
CA ILE A 558 -16.48 19.01 16.41
C ILE A 558 -15.27 19.14 15.48
N ALA A 559 -14.58 20.28 15.58
CA ALA A 559 -13.32 20.53 14.89
C ALA A 559 -12.33 19.38 15.14
N GLY A 560 -11.82 18.77 14.05
CA GLY A 560 -10.84 17.69 14.09
C GLY A 560 -11.38 16.31 13.71
N ARG A 561 -12.60 15.92 14.13
CA ARG A 561 -13.16 14.58 13.83
C ARG A 561 -13.57 14.41 12.36
N CYS A 562 -14.05 15.48 11.75
CA CYS A 562 -14.46 15.53 10.35
C CYS A 562 -13.42 16.19 9.43
N SER A 563 -12.21 16.46 9.93
CA SER A 563 -11.16 17.21 9.18
C SER A 563 -10.77 16.55 7.86
N ARG A 564 -10.88 15.22 7.78
CA ARG A 564 -10.56 14.43 6.59
C ARG A 564 -11.80 14.13 5.73
N ALA A 565 -12.98 14.61 6.13
CA ALA A 565 -14.22 14.30 5.45
C ALA A 565 -14.29 14.99 4.09
N HIS A 566 -14.70 14.25 3.06
CA HIS A 566 -14.89 14.77 1.72
C HIS A 566 -16.13 14.14 1.10
N PHE A 567 -16.95 14.97 0.47
CA PHE A 567 -18.24 14.56 -0.09
C PHE A 567 -18.41 15.14 -1.49
N SER A 568 -19.07 14.38 -2.35
CA SER A 568 -19.36 14.83 -3.71
C SER A 568 -20.37 15.99 -3.70
N LEU A 569 -20.33 16.82 -4.74
CA LEU A 569 -21.32 17.88 -4.92
C LEU A 569 -22.76 17.33 -4.88
N GLU A 570 -22.98 16.15 -5.47
CA GLU A 570 -24.30 15.50 -5.48
C GLU A 570 -24.77 15.08 -4.08
N ALA A 571 -23.86 14.58 -3.23
CA ALA A 571 -24.18 14.26 -1.84
C ALA A 571 -24.58 15.53 -1.06
N CYS A 572 -23.87 16.64 -1.27
CA CYS A 572 -24.23 17.93 -0.69
C CYS A 572 -25.59 18.41 -1.23
N MET A 573 -25.83 18.32 -2.54
CA MET A 573 -27.12 18.66 -3.14
C MET A 573 -28.28 17.86 -2.53
N GLY A 574 -28.07 16.59 -2.18
CA GLY A 574 -29.05 15.76 -1.47
C GLY A 574 -29.53 16.36 -0.15
N LEU A 575 -28.62 16.94 0.65
CA LEU A 575 -28.98 17.63 1.89
C LEU A 575 -29.85 18.88 1.64
N TYR A 576 -29.48 19.69 0.64
CA TYR A 576 -30.26 20.87 0.29
C TYR A 576 -31.64 20.51 -0.27
N ARG A 577 -31.74 19.43 -1.06
CA ARG A 577 -33.05 18.90 -1.53
C ARG A 577 -33.90 18.44 -0.35
N THR A 578 -33.29 17.75 0.62
CA THR A 578 -33.96 17.33 1.86
C THR A 578 -34.51 18.53 2.61
N LEU A 579 -33.70 19.57 2.81
CA LEU A 579 -34.14 20.82 3.44
C LEU A 579 -35.29 21.47 2.67
N LEU A 580 -35.19 21.59 1.34
CA LEU A 580 -36.25 22.17 0.50
C LEU A 580 -37.60 21.45 0.64
N CYS A 581 -37.58 20.12 0.70
CA CYS A 581 -38.80 19.32 0.94
C CYS A 581 -39.38 19.54 2.33
N LEU A 582 -38.53 19.65 3.36
CA LEU A 582 -38.99 19.88 4.73
C LEU A 582 -39.56 21.29 4.94
N LEU A 583 -39.03 22.29 4.23
CA LEU A 583 -39.54 23.66 4.27
C LEU A 583 -40.98 23.78 3.74
N GLU A 584 -41.49 22.81 2.98
CA GLU A 584 -42.91 22.76 2.59
C GLU A 584 -43.86 22.63 3.80
N GLY A 585 -43.37 22.06 4.90
CA GLY A 585 -44.11 21.95 6.15
C GLY A 585 -44.28 23.27 6.91
N GLY A 586 -43.57 24.34 6.52
CA GLY A 586 -43.68 25.67 7.15
C GLY A 586 -43.29 25.72 8.63
N ARG A 587 -42.41 24.81 9.08
CA ARG A 587 -41.94 24.70 10.47
C ARG A 587 -40.54 25.28 10.67
N GLY A 588 -40.23 25.65 11.91
CA GLY A 588 -38.94 26.24 12.28
C GLY A 588 -38.82 27.73 11.93
N ASN A 589 -37.76 28.37 12.42
CA ASN A 589 -37.51 29.79 12.21
C ASN A 589 -36.74 30.03 10.89
N ALA A 590 -37.43 30.52 9.85
CA ALA A 590 -36.83 30.80 8.54
C ALA A 590 -35.67 31.82 8.56
N PRO A 591 -35.76 32.96 9.27
CA PRO A 591 -34.61 33.86 9.45
C PRO A 591 -33.40 33.17 10.08
N TYR A 592 -33.60 32.35 11.11
CA TYR A 592 -32.51 31.61 11.78
C TYR A 592 -31.85 30.58 10.85
N MET A 593 -32.66 29.82 10.10
CA MET A 593 -32.14 28.89 9.09
C MET A 593 -31.35 29.61 8.00
N GLY A 594 -31.87 30.73 7.47
CA GLY A 594 -31.18 31.53 6.46
C GLY A 594 -29.84 32.09 6.96
N ALA A 595 -29.78 32.52 8.23
CA ALA A 595 -28.55 32.98 8.86
C ALA A 595 -27.49 31.88 8.98
N ASN A 596 -27.86 30.68 9.45
CA ASN A 596 -26.94 29.54 9.54
C ASN A 596 -26.39 29.14 8.16
N LEU A 597 -27.21 29.24 7.11
CA LEU A 597 -26.83 28.91 5.74
C LEU A 597 -26.00 30.01 5.04
N GLY A 598 -25.69 31.11 5.74
CA GLY A 598 -24.88 32.20 5.20
C GLY A 598 -25.54 32.95 4.04
N LEU A 599 -26.88 32.98 3.99
CA LEU A 599 -27.60 33.69 2.93
C LEU A 599 -27.44 35.21 3.10
N ARG A 600 -27.02 35.88 2.01
CA ARG A 600 -26.76 37.33 2.01
C ARG A 600 -28.03 38.17 2.19
N ALA A 601 -29.20 37.62 1.83
CA ALA A 601 -30.50 38.25 2.01
C ALA A 601 -31.19 37.68 3.25
N SER A 602 -31.75 38.55 4.09
CA SER A 602 -32.53 38.13 5.26
C SER A 602 -33.86 37.54 4.80
N CYS A 603 -33.97 36.21 4.78
CA CYS A 603 -35.23 35.52 4.51
C CYS A 603 -36.22 35.78 5.65
N GLN A 604 -37.37 36.37 5.35
CA GLN A 604 -38.43 36.64 6.34
C GLN A 604 -39.34 35.44 6.54
N ASP A 605 -39.51 34.62 5.51
CA ASP A 605 -40.39 33.45 5.53
C ASP A 605 -39.79 32.24 4.79
N HIS A 606 -40.49 31.09 4.89
CA HIS A 606 -40.08 29.84 4.26
C HIS A 606 -40.12 29.88 2.73
N ALA A 607 -40.98 30.70 2.12
CA ALA A 607 -41.09 30.80 0.66
C ALA A 607 -39.90 31.55 0.06
N GLU A 608 -39.47 32.65 0.70
CA GLU A 608 -38.24 33.37 0.37
C GLU A 608 -37.01 32.48 0.56
N LEU A 609 -36.93 31.76 1.68
CA LEU A 609 -35.83 30.83 1.95
C LEU A 609 -35.73 29.73 0.88
N ARG A 610 -36.86 29.12 0.51
CA ARG A 610 -36.92 28.11 -0.56
C ARG A 610 -36.45 28.66 -1.90
N THR A 611 -36.87 29.88 -2.25
CA THR A 611 -36.50 30.53 -3.52
C THR A 611 -35.00 30.77 -3.59
N HIS A 612 -34.40 31.29 -2.52
CA HIS A 612 -32.96 31.51 -2.45
C HIS A 612 -32.15 30.22 -2.51
N LEU A 613 -32.58 29.17 -1.78
CA LEU A 613 -31.90 27.87 -1.82
C LEU A 613 -31.99 27.21 -3.19
N ALA A 614 -33.16 27.26 -3.84
CA ALA A 614 -33.34 26.76 -5.19
C ALA A 614 -32.44 27.50 -6.20
N GLU A 615 -32.29 28.82 -6.05
CA GLU A 615 -31.38 29.61 -6.89
C GLU A 615 -29.90 29.27 -6.65
N GLN A 616 -29.46 29.13 -5.40
CA GLN A 616 -28.09 28.69 -5.09
C GLN A 616 -27.79 27.32 -5.69
N MET A 617 -28.74 26.39 -5.61
CA MET A 617 -28.60 25.06 -6.21
C MET A 617 -28.49 25.14 -7.73
N ARG A 618 -29.31 25.98 -8.38
CA ARG A 618 -29.29 26.18 -9.83
C ARG A 618 -27.98 26.82 -10.31
N CYS A 619 -27.45 27.77 -9.55
CA CYS A 619 -26.23 28.50 -9.86
C CYS A 619 -24.95 27.72 -9.49
N GLY A 620 -25.07 26.55 -8.84
CA GLY A 620 -23.92 25.74 -8.43
C GLY A 620 -23.08 26.36 -7.32
N THR A 621 -23.62 27.33 -6.57
CA THR A 621 -22.91 28.03 -5.48
C THR A 621 -23.07 27.33 -4.13
N ILE A 622 -23.28 26.01 -4.14
CA ILE A 622 -23.46 25.19 -2.95
C ILE A 622 -22.11 25.00 -2.26
N ILE A 623 -22.10 25.17 -0.94
CA ILE A 623 -20.90 24.97 -0.14
C ILE A 623 -20.68 23.47 0.08
N THR A 624 -19.47 22.99 -0.21
CA THR A 624 -19.08 21.57 -0.08
C THR A 624 -18.12 21.30 1.08
N GLU A 625 -17.69 22.34 1.78
CA GLU A 625 -16.78 22.25 2.92
C GLU A 625 -17.45 21.54 4.11
N PRO A 626 -16.79 20.57 4.77
CA PRO A 626 -17.36 19.82 5.90
C PRO A 626 -17.86 20.72 7.05
N ALA A 627 -17.13 21.79 7.35
CA ALA A 627 -17.52 22.75 8.39
C ALA A 627 -18.85 23.47 8.06
N SER A 628 -19.19 23.58 6.77
CA SER A 628 -20.43 24.22 6.34
C SER A 628 -21.62 23.26 6.29
N VAL A 629 -21.36 21.95 6.25
CA VAL A 629 -22.39 20.91 6.24
C VAL A 629 -23.15 20.88 7.56
N GLU A 630 -22.47 21.10 8.68
CA GLU A 630 -23.11 21.12 10.00
C GLU A 630 -24.23 22.19 10.05
N TYR A 631 -24.03 23.34 9.40
CA TYR A 631 -25.05 24.39 9.31
C TYR A 631 -26.27 23.97 8.49
N VAL A 632 -26.06 23.20 7.42
CA VAL A 632 -27.17 22.62 6.64
C VAL A 632 -27.95 21.62 7.51
N MET A 633 -27.25 20.73 8.22
CA MET A 633 -27.90 19.79 9.14
C MET A 633 -28.63 20.51 10.28
N ARG A 634 -28.10 21.62 10.79
CA ARG A 634 -28.76 22.46 11.79
C ARG A 634 -30.02 23.12 11.25
N ALA A 635 -30.00 23.60 10.01
CA ALA A 635 -31.21 24.12 9.35
C ALA A 635 -32.26 23.02 9.11
N ILE A 636 -31.83 21.81 8.74
CA ILE A 636 -32.73 20.66 8.61
C ILE A 636 -33.36 20.31 9.97
N LEU A 637 -32.57 20.27 11.05
CA LEU A 637 -33.08 20.02 12.40
C LEU A 637 -34.10 21.08 12.83
N GLU A 638 -33.83 22.36 12.56
CA GLU A 638 -34.79 23.45 12.82
C GLU A 638 -36.09 23.28 12.04
N ALA A 639 -36.02 22.84 10.77
CA ALA A 639 -37.20 22.56 9.96
C ALA A 639 -38.00 21.35 10.48
N ILE A 640 -37.35 20.32 11.02
CA ILE A 640 -37.99 19.13 11.60
C ILE A 640 -38.65 19.46 12.95
N GLY A 641 -37.95 20.19 13.82
CA GLY A 641 -38.30 20.35 15.23
C GLY A 641 -37.94 19.10 16.07
N GLU A 642 -38.43 19.01 17.31
CA GLU A 642 -38.11 17.89 18.23
C GLU A 642 -38.83 16.56 17.91
N ASP A 643 -39.77 16.59 16.95
CA ASP A 643 -40.57 15.43 16.53
C ASP A 643 -40.61 15.35 15.00
N ASP A 644 -40.22 14.20 14.44
CA ASP A 644 -40.24 13.92 13.01
C ASP A 644 -41.50 13.16 12.57
N GLY A 645 -42.45 12.90 13.48
CA GLY A 645 -43.69 12.17 13.20
C GLY A 645 -44.58 12.80 12.13
N TRP A 646 -44.47 14.11 11.91
CA TRP A 646 -45.21 14.86 10.88
C TRP A 646 -44.61 14.74 9.47
N VAL A 647 -43.36 14.28 9.35
CA VAL A 647 -42.66 14.20 8.06
C VAL A 647 -43.23 13.03 7.26
N ASP A 648 -43.66 13.31 6.02
CA ASP A 648 -44.16 12.28 5.10
C ASP A 648 -43.15 11.12 4.99
N PRO A 649 -43.58 9.85 5.10
CA PRO A 649 -42.67 8.70 5.05
C PRO A 649 -41.75 8.69 3.82
N ARG A 650 -42.22 9.15 2.65
CA ARG A 650 -41.41 9.21 1.42
C ARG A 650 -40.32 10.28 1.52
N ILE A 651 -40.63 11.43 2.10
CA ILE A 651 -39.65 12.49 2.35
C ILE A 651 -38.61 12.02 3.37
N ARG A 652 -39.04 11.30 4.40
CA ARG A 652 -38.16 10.72 5.43
C ARG A 652 -37.20 9.70 4.84
N ASP A 653 -37.69 8.80 4.00
CA ASP A 653 -36.86 7.81 3.31
C ASP A 653 -35.86 8.49 2.36
N ALA A 654 -36.30 9.49 1.58
CA ALA A 654 -35.42 10.28 0.73
C ALA A 654 -34.35 11.06 1.53
N ALA A 655 -34.71 11.55 2.72
CA ALA A 655 -33.79 12.19 3.64
C ALA A 655 -32.72 11.20 4.13
N PHE A 656 -33.11 9.99 4.52
CA PHE A 656 -32.15 8.96 4.90
C PHE A 656 -31.20 8.56 3.77
N GLU A 657 -31.71 8.42 2.54
CA GLU A 657 -30.84 8.18 1.38
C GLU A 657 -29.86 9.32 1.14
N SER A 658 -30.32 10.57 1.30
CA SER A 658 -29.45 11.76 1.20
C SER A 658 -28.40 11.81 2.33
N LEU A 659 -28.72 11.25 3.50
CA LEU A 659 -27.81 11.17 4.65
C LEU A 659 -26.81 10.02 4.56
N MET A 660 -26.96 9.09 3.61
CA MET A 660 -26.13 7.89 3.54
C MET A 660 -24.62 8.15 3.48
N PRO A 661 -24.10 9.01 2.59
CA PRO A 661 -22.67 9.30 2.53
C PRO A 661 -22.10 9.78 3.88
N TRP A 662 -22.88 10.58 4.60
CA TRP A 662 -22.53 11.15 5.90
C TRP A 662 -22.49 10.10 7.00
N MET A 663 -23.45 9.17 7.01
CA MET A 663 -23.49 8.05 7.95
C MET A 663 -22.35 7.05 7.70
N VAL A 664 -22.00 6.78 6.44
CA VAL A 664 -20.86 5.92 6.07
C VAL A 664 -19.55 6.51 6.57
N PHE A 665 -19.32 7.82 6.37
CA PHE A 665 -18.14 8.49 6.90
C PHE A 665 -18.12 8.47 8.43
N HIS A 666 -19.25 8.81 9.08
CA HIS A 666 -19.42 8.79 10.53
C HIS A 666 -19.01 7.43 11.13
N ASP A 667 -19.65 6.34 10.70
CA ASP A 667 -19.42 5.01 11.29
C ASP A 667 -17.99 4.50 11.05
N ARG A 668 -17.41 4.83 9.89
CA ARG A 668 -16.01 4.53 9.58
C ARG A 668 -15.04 5.32 10.46
N GLN A 669 -15.28 6.60 10.67
CA GLN A 669 -14.44 7.44 11.52
C GLN A 669 -14.54 7.01 12.98
N LEU A 670 -15.73 6.60 13.46
CA LEU A 670 -15.87 6.02 14.80
C LEU A 670 -15.03 4.74 14.96
N LEU A 671 -15.01 3.85 13.97
CA LEU A 671 -14.13 2.67 13.99
C LEU A 671 -12.65 3.08 14.10
N ILE A 672 -12.21 4.06 13.30
CA ILE A 672 -10.85 4.60 13.35
C ILE A 672 -10.52 5.19 14.72
N GLU A 673 -11.43 5.97 15.31
CA GLU A 673 -11.23 6.60 16.62
C GLU A 673 -11.09 5.56 17.74
N ARG A 674 -11.94 4.53 17.75
CA ARG A 674 -11.88 3.46 18.76
C ARG A 674 -10.55 2.72 18.78
N HIS A 675 -9.92 2.56 17.62
CA HIS A 675 -8.66 1.82 17.45
C HIS A 675 -7.43 2.72 17.32
N SER A 676 -7.55 4.03 17.57
CA SER A 676 -6.39 4.94 17.47
C SER A 676 -6.36 6.05 18.51
N ARG A 677 -7.47 6.36 19.19
CA ARG A 677 -7.54 7.48 20.12
C ARG A 677 -6.75 7.22 21.40
N TYR A 678 -6.95 6.04 21.99
CA TYR A 678 -6.42 5.64 23.30
C TYR A 678 -5.36 4.53 23.21
N ILE A 679 -4.87 4.26 22.00
CA ILE A 679 -3.69 3.44 21.72
C ILE A 679 -2.48 4.35 21.68
#